data_AF-K1Q5B6-F1
#
_entry.id   AF-K1Q5B6-F1
#
_cell.length_a   1.000
_cell.length_b   1.000
_cell.length_c   1.000
_cell.angle_alpha   90.00
_cell.angle_beta   90.00
_cell.angle_gamma   90.00
#
_symmetry.space_group_name_H-M   'P 1'
#
loop_
_entity.id
_entity.type
_entity.pdbx_description
1 polymer ?
#
loop_
_entity_poly.entity_id
_entity_poly.type
_entity_poly.pdbx_seq_one_letter_code
_entity_poly.pdbx_strand_id
1 'polypeptide(L)'
;MNAGKKFTMTHIMHYCRSQNWVLLTVPWANEWNCKRLDVSFNHHKESLFDLPVHSKILLEDFLLKNMSLIKEFTGITRMKFANDVVGALLKELQILANNDKSLIYSNAALQRERLETYYETPRGAKERTEKQTNKIKEGKTKLKNHVGKAQNYQLKKDEFIEFLQNVKPGSAIVWRSLALKFNLRNRNGNIPQNSGQIMKVLAEINGIDTSKLNTQIRVSGRDYFQRVRRAKMRFCPKVSIPTPRPVRKLQNEVKEKIQTNELYIGEKIVPKIFNTNKISPSGELEDKHITVYGRKIPLELIRNNMIQEQSELIKIRTDDEYNKMTEDEIKVAFASKFNINVPGTKEDLKRLERTRHLKLWHDHSDILNHTYISFMVSTMYNPNLYLTNQEYCQKFPDRPPIDVQATVEKPHLYILGQSKSTDADQLSYTLSRIEDLKQLVEPVEIGGVPIFDVMRVFSGDGPARQFEAGQQRGGNFSCLCGIPSKEHSNLEYALGFHPPSLLDRCEVFKGGCLWRRFSLTNPSPFSFSNLKKEDLLDELEARKVYLYHLNRPQLVEKLQTILHGIQRPPALYCSEEDILDHLSLYEIPACEPLHDISNVVQHIITELPSHFEDKSVEREFEKFSTATIGDKNQIRGSDARLFAIKLAKFALSLYNEKRISLDILELCTSLVEITGICYMHYNQRSPKQILRLYNQTFKFSYLCKSIIGIPKKMTARKFYGSHFHSLTVHAPQTNRMFCLRSIIPEQEERSFGDLRNISLQTSNRQCGKVIDNAMLRFINHQKNENKVDYTKIQESIISHQAKLLPAFGDTIFSIELLRNRPTLFQKHCERIADFLLPGENHWWSFDGKHIIFHDGPSRPDSCGEPMLQHFYLTTSEKQATLLKETWNKCIEELQSGKLQLPVLKVKLYEDGKLTKVLKNEGPLSADEVSVEGDECPTTSSTSVKELKISYWHDPLLKAMLSTASTCISGC
;
A
#
# COMPACT_ATOMS: atom_id res chain seq x y z
N MET A 1 24.10 -54.99 -17.63
CA MET A 1 23.81 -54.82 -16.19
C MET A 1 22.55 -53.96 -15.92
N ASN A 2 21.41 -54.23 -16.56
CA ASN A 2 20.17 -53.41 -16.39
C ASN A 2 19.00 -54.13 -15.69
N ALA A 3 19.17 -55.40 -15.30
CA ALA A 3 18.11 -56.18 -14.65
C ALA A 3 17.92 -55.80 -13.16
N GLY A 4 19.01 -55.51 -12.43
CA GLY A 4 18.96 -55.21 -10.99
C GLY A 4 18.20 -53.93 -10.66
N LYS A 5 18.44 -52.83 -11.38
CA LYS A 5 17.74 -51.55 -11.16
C LYS A 5 16.23 -51.64 -11.43
N LYS A 6 15.82 -52.42 -12.44
CA LYS A 6 14.40 -52.66 -12.74
C LYS A 6 13.73 -53.45 -11.62
N PHE A 7 14.38 -54.50 -11.10
CA PHE A 7 13.83 -55.31 -10.01
C PHE A 7 13.71 -54.55 -8.68
N THR A 8 14.71 -53.71 -8.35
CA THR A 8 14.68 -52.85 -7.16
C THR A 8 13.57 -51.81 -7.27
N MET A 9 13.39 -51.17 -8.43
CA MET A 9 12.32 -50.19 -8.65
C MET A 9 10.92 -50.84 -8.54
N THR A 10 10.75 -52.05 -9.07
CA THR A 10 9.49 -52.80 -8.98
C THR A 10 9.17 -53.19 -7.54
N HIS A 11 10.16 -53.60 -6.73
CA HIS A 11 9.95 -53.88 -5.31
C HIS A 11 9.58 -52.63 -4.51
N ILE A 12 10.26 -51.50 -4.77
CA ILE A 12 9.94 -50.23 -4.12
C ILE A 12 8.52 -49.78 -4.48
N MET A 13 8.10 -49.89 -5.74
CA MET A 13 6.74 -49.55 -6.16
C MET A 13 5.69 -50.50 -5.57
N HIS A 14 5.99 -51.80 -5.46
CA HIS A 14 5.09 -52.77 -4.83
C HIS A 14 4.95 -52.51 -3.32
N TYR A 15 6.04 -52.19 -2.63
CA TYR A 15 6.03 -51.81 -1.22
C TYR A 15 5.28 -50.50 -0.98
N CYS A 16 5.49 -49.47 -1.80
CA CYS A 16 4.73 -48.23 -1.69
C CYS A 16 3.24 -48.43 -1.98
N ARG A 17 2.89 -49.32 -2.92
CA ARG A 17 1.49 -49.70 -3.16
C ARG A 17 0.87 -50.43 -1.95
N SER A 18 1.60 -51.30 -1.26
CA SER A 18 1.08 -52.00 -0.08
C SER A 18 0.90 -51.07 1.14
N GLN A 19 1.67 -49.99 1.21
CA GLN A 19 1.60 -48.97 2.26
C GLN A 19 0.74 -47.74 1.87
N ASN A 20 0.14 -47.72 0.68
CA ASN A 20 -0.64 -46.60 0.14
C ASN A 20 0.18 -45.28 0.01
N TRP A 21 1.46 -45.40 -0.31
CA TRP A 21 2.41 -44.28 -0.47
C TRP A 21 2.65 -43.95 -1.94
N VAL A 22 2.93 -42.67 -2.22
CA VAL A 22 3.28 -42.16 -3.55
C VAL A 22 4.78 -41.88 -3.63
N LEU A 23 5.45 -42.36 -4.70
CA LEU A 23 6.86 -42.07 -4.94
C LEU A 23 7.04 -40.73 -5.68
N LEU A 24 7.88 -39.86 -5.14
CA LEU A 24 8.27 -38.58 -5.75
C LEU A 24 9.79 -38.50 -5.82
N THR A 25 10.34 -37.88 -6.86
CA THR A 25 11.76 -37.57 -6.92
C THR A 25 12.05 -36.33 -6.06
N VAL A 26 13.22 -36.28 -5.41
CA VAL A 26 13.59 -35.25 -4.41
C VAL A 26 13.39 -33.81 -4.90
N PRO A 27 13.70 -33.43 -6.16
CA PRO A 27 13.46 -32.07 -6.64
C PRO A 27 11.96 -31.67 -6.70
N TRP A 28 11.05 -32.64 -6.76
CA TRP A 28 9.61 -32.42 -6.98
C TRP A 28 8.78 -32.48 -5.70
N ALA A 29 9.36 -32.95 -4.59
CA ALA A 29 8.74 -32.88 -3.29
C ALA A 29 8.39 -31.42 -2.90
N ASN A 30 9.20 -30.44 -3.32
CA ASN A 30 8.95 -29.02 -3.06
C ASN A 30 7.80 -28.43 -3.90
N GLU A 31 7.55 -28.93 -5.11
CA GLU A 31 6.40 -28.52 -5.93
C GLU A 31 5.08 -29.08 -5.39
N TRP A 32 5.13 -30.29 -4.81
CA TRP A 32 3.98 -30.90 -4.13
C TRP A 32 3.74 -30.33 -2.72
N ASN A 33 4.77 -29.81 -2.04
CA ASN A 33 4.66 -29.23 -0.70
C ASN A 33 4.29 -27.74 -0.65
N CYS A 34 4.11 -27.05 -1.77
CA CYS A 34 3.81 -25.61 -1.76
C CYS A 34 2.32 -25.28 -1.97
N LYS A 35 1.65 -25.10 -0.82
CA LYS A 35 0.49 -24.23 -0.48
C LYS A 35 -0.55 -25.05 0.29
N ARG A 36 -0.89 -24.60 1.51
CA ARG A 36 -2.13 -24.99 2.19
C ARG A 36 -3.26 -24.77 1.19
N LEU A 37 -3.74 -25.85 0.60
CA LEU A 37 -4.96 -25.88 -0.18
C LEU A 37 -6.08 -25.49 0.78
N ASP A 38 -7.03 -24.66 0.34
CA ASP A 38 -8.34 -24.59 0.98
C ASP A 38 -8.98 -25.98 0.85
N VAL A 39 -8.62 -26.86 1.78
CA VAL A 39 -9.39 -28.06 2.07
C VAL A 39 -10.46 -27.63 3.04
N SER A 40 -11.70 -27.58 2.57
CA SER A 40 -12.83 -27.52 3.47
C SER A 40 -12.85 -28.82 4.28
N PHE A 41 -12.91 -28.72 5.60
CA PHE A 41 -13.21 -29.86 6.45
C PHE A 41 -14.51 -30.50 5.96
N ASN A 42 -14.49 -31.82 5.80
CA ASN A 42 -15.68 -32.57 5.44
C ASN A 42 -16.69 -32.40 6.59
N HIS A 43 -17.81 -31.73 6.32
CA HIS A 43 -18.79 -31.37 7.34
C HIS A 43 -19.55 -32.57 7.96
N HIS A 44 -19.18 -33.81 7.60
CA HIS A 44 -19.74 -35.03 8.19
C HIS A 44 -18.75 -35.81 9.07
N LYS A 45 -17.42 -35.65 8.91
CA LYS A 45 -16.38 -36.21 9.80
C LYS A 45 -15.13 -35.32 9.81
N GLU A 46 -14.80 -34.80 10.99
CA GLU A 46 -13.70 -33.85 11.26
C GLU A 46 -12.30 -34.33 10.82
N SER A 47 -12.11 -35.63 10.59
CA SER A 47 -10.83 -36.21 10.19
C SER A 47 -10.62 -36.31 8.66
N LEU A 48 -11.53 -35.77 7.83
CA LEU A 48 -11.45 -35.86 6.36
C LEU A 48 -11.59 -34.49 5.69
N PHE A 49 -11.01 -34.39 4.49
CA PHE A 49 -10.95 -33.16 3.68
C PHE A 49 -11.66 -33.38 2.34
N ASP A 50 -12.42 -32.39 1.87
CA ASP A 50 -12.96 -32.39 0.50
C ASP A 50 -11.98 -31.73 -0.48
N LEU A 51 -11.71 -32.37 -1.62
CA LEU A 51 -10.64 -31.97 -2.55
C LEU A 51 -11.12 -31.05 -3.71
N PRO A 52 -10.45 -29.92 -4.00
CA PRO A 52 -10.85 -28.97 -5.05
C PRO A 52 -10.45 -29.36 -6.50
N VAL A 53 -10.94 -28.59 -7.48
CA VAL A 53 -10.60 -28.65 -8.93
C VAL A 53 -9.09 -28.70 -9.22
N HIS A 54 -8.26 -28.23 -8.30
CA HIS A 54 -6.80 -28.29 -8.38
C HIS A 54 -6.25 -29.74 -8.38
N SER A 55 -6.91 -30.67 -7.69
CA SER A 55 -6.54 -32.10 -7.66
C SER A 55 -6.63 -32.74 -9.03
N LYS A 56 -7.55 -32.28 -9.89
CA LYS A 56 -7.64 -32.73 -11.28
C LYS A 56 -6.41 -32.28 -12.09
N ILE A 57 -5.97 -31.04 -11.92
CA ILE A 57 -4.81 -30.47 -12.62
C ILE A 57 -3.52 -31.17 -12.18
N LEU A 58 -3.38 -31.43 -10.88
CA LEU A 58 -2.26 -32.20 -10.29
C LEU A 58 -2.20 -33.64 -10.82
N LEU A 59 -3.34 -34.33 -10.92
CA LEU A 59 -3.41 -35.68 -11.46
C LEU A 59 -3.12 -35.72 -12.97
N GLU A 60 -3.58 -34.71 -13.73
CA GLU A 60 -3.27 -34.58 -15.16
C GLU A 60 -1.77 -34.34 -15.40
N ASP A 61 -1.13 -33.52 -14.57
CA ASP A 61 0.30 -33.20 -14.66
C ASP A 61 1.19 -34.38 -14.21
N PHE A 62 0.82 -35.08 -13.13
CA PHE A 62 1.46 -36.33 -12.70
C PHE A 62 1.43 -37.39 -13.81
N LEU A 63 0.31 -37.51 -14.53
CA LEU A 63 0.12 -38.46 -15.61
C LEU A 63 1.00 -38.13 -16.83
N LEU A 64 1.04 -36.85 -17.23
CA LEU A 64 1.88 -36.39 -18.34
C LEU A 64 3.37 -36.65 -18.09
N LYS A 65 3.83 -36.40 -16.85
CA LYS A 65 5.25 -36.51 -16.48
C LYS A 65 5.73 -37.95 -16.30
N ASN A 66 4.84 -38.90 -15.96
CA ASN A 66 5.18 -40.31 -15.73
C ASN A 66 4.76 -41.26 -16.86
N MET A 67 4.26 -40.71 -17.98
CA MET A 67 3.73 -41.45 -19.12
C MET A 67 4.70 -42.46 -19.76
N SER A 68 6.01 -42.20 -19.74
CA SER A 68 7.03 -43.10 -20.30
C SER A 68 7.21 -44.37 -19.45
N LEU A 69 7.30 -44.22 -18.12
CA LEU A 69 7.38 -45.32 -17.16
C LEU A 69 6.12 -46.20 -17.17
N ILE A 70 4.94 -45.57 -17.24
CA ILE A 70 3.65 -46.29 -17.26
C ILE A 70 3.47 -47.11 -18.54
N LYS A 71 4.00 -46.63 -19.68
CA LYS A 71 4.01 -47.36 -20.96
C LYS A 71 4.94 -48.58 -20.93
N GLU A 72 6.08 -48.49 -20.25
CA GLU A 72 7.03 -49.62 -20.12
C GLU A 72 6.47 -50.77 -19.26
N PHE A 73 5.66 -50.46 -18.23
CA PHE A 73 5.13 -51.47 -17.30
C PHE A 73 3.83 -52.15 -17.74
N THR A 74 2.99 -51.48 -18.54
CA THR A 74 1.65 -51.99 -18.89
C THR A 74 1.60 -52.75 -20.23
N GLY A 75 2.67 -52.70 -21.04
CA GLY A 75 2.71 -53.37 -22.36
C GLY A 75 1.70 -52.83 -23.38
N ILE A 76 1.00 -51.74 -23.08
CA ILE A 76 -0.05 -51.17 -23.93
C ILE A 76 0.57 -50.14 -24.88
N THR A 77 0.70 -50.51 -26.16
CA THR A 77 1.37 -49.72 -27.20
C THR A 77 0.55 -48.55 -27.75
N ARG A 78 -0.73 -48.40 -27.40
CA ARG A 78 -1.54 -47.20 -27.73
C ARG A 78 -2.57 -46.87 -26.64
N MET A 79 -2.25 -45.91 -25.77
CA MET A 79 -3.24 -45.16 -24.99
C MET A 79 -3.37 -43.76 -25.58
N LYS A 80 -4.59 -43.35 -25.97
CA LYS A 80 -4.82 -42.08 -26.67
C LYS A 80 -5.28 -40.92 -25.76
N PHE A 81 -5.85 -41.15 -24.56
CA PHE A 81 -6.30 -40.05 -23.68
C PHE A 81 -6.31 -40.38 -22.18
N ALA A 82 -6.13 -39.35 -21.33
CA ALA A 82 -6.11 -39.40 -19.85
C ALA A 82 -7.40 -39.92 -19.18
N ASN A 83 -8.48 -40.12 -19.95
CA ASN A 83 -9.81 -40.48 -19.43
C ASN A 83 -9.93 -41.95 -18.98
N ASP A 84 -9.07 -42.84 -19.47
CA ASP A 84 -9.19 -44.28 -19.19
C ASP A 84 -8.76 -44.65 -17.75
N VAL A 85 -7.88 -43.85 -17.15
CA VAL A 85 -7.41 -44.02 -15.75
C VAL A 85 -8.39 -43.43 -14.75
N VAL A 86 -9.00 -42.27 -15.05
CA VAL A 86 -10.06 -41.65 -14.24
C VAL A 86 -11.29 -42.56 -14.15
N GLY A 87 -11.57 -43.33 -15.20
CA GLY A 87 -12.64 -44.32 -15.23
C GLY A 87 -12.41 -45.52 -14.29
N ALA A 88 -11.16 -45.90 -14.03
CA ALA A 88 -10.81 -46.95 -13.06
C ALA A 88 -10.93 -46.44 -11.61
N LEU A 89 -10.47 -45.22 -11.35
CA LEU A 89 -10.49 -44.59 -10.02
C LEU A 89 -11.92 -44.30 -9.51
N LEU A 90 -12.79 -43.82 -10.40
CA LEU A 90 -14.21 -43.57 -10.08
C LEU A 90 -14.99 -44.86 -9.77
N LYS A 91 -14.53 -46.00 -10.30
CA LYS A 91 -15.15 -47.31 -10.08
C LYS A 91 -14.83 -47.85 -8.68
N GLU A 92 -13.64 -47.58 -8.15
CA GLU A 92 -13.29 -47.90 -6.75
C GLU A 92 -14.00 -46.99 -5.75
N LEU A 93 -14.09 -45.69 -6.01
CA LEU A 93 -14.81 -44.75 -5.14
C LEU A 93 -16.31 -45.07 -5.04
N GLN A 94 -16.91 -45.64 -6.08
CA GLN A 94 -18.29 -46.12 -6.07
C GLN A 94 -18.51 -47.39 -5.24
N ILE A 95 -17.48 -48.22 -5.07
CA ILE A 95 -17.55 -49.40 -4.19
C ILE A 95 -17.52 -48.97 -2.73
N LEU A 96 -16.78 -47.90 -2.40
CA LEU A 96 -16.68 -47.34 -1.06
C LEU A 96 -17.95 -46.56 -0.62
N ALA A 97 -18.64 -45.92 -1.56
CA ALA A 97 -19.79 -45.05 -1.27
C ALA A 97 -21.14 -45.78 -1.05
N ASN A 98 -21.24 -47.07 -1.34
CA ASN A 98 -22.51 -47.82 -1.29
C ASN A 98 -22.90 -48.31 0.13
N ASN A 99 -22.15 -47.98 1.17
CA ASN A 99 -22.34 -48.54 2.52
C ASN A 99 -23.07 -47.66 3.55
N ASP A 100 -23.57 -46.46 3.24
CA ASP A 100 -24.31 -45.65 4.22
C ASP A 100 -25.55 -44.96 3.64
N LYS A 101 -26.71 -45.19 4.26
CA LYS A 101 -28.05 -44.82 3.77
C LYS A 101 -28.70 -43.60 4.46
N SER A 102 -27.97 -42.79 5.23
CA SER A 102 -28.56 -41.82 6.17
C SER A 102 -28.20 -40.34 5.89
N LEU A 103 -28.46 -39.78 4.69
CA LEU A 103 -28.06 -38.38 4.41
C LEU A 103 -28.90 -37.63 3.35
N ILE A 104 -30.23 -37.54 3.54
CA ILE A 104 -31.13 -36.97 2.52
C ILE A 104 -31.67 -35.55 2.81
N TYR A 105 -31.61 -35.01 4.04
CA TYR A 105 -32.44 -33.82 4.37
C TYR A 105 -31.79 -32.42 4.42
N SER A 106 -30.45 -32.25 4.34
CA SER A 106 -29.80 -30.91 4.28
C SER A 106 -29.31 -30.50 2.88
N ASN A 107 -29.43 -31.38 1.88
CA ASN A 107 -28.80 -31.22 0.56
C ASN A 107 -29.54 -30.29 -0.43
N ALA A 108 -30.80 -29.91 -0.19
CA ALA A 108 -31.63 -29.29 -1.23
C ALA A 108 -31.34 -27.80 -1.53
N ALA A 109 -30.79 -27.06 -0.56
CA ALA A 109 -30.43 -25.64 -0.73
C ALA A 109 -29.07 -25.47 -1.43
N LEU A 110 -28.04 -26.16 -0.94
CA LEU A 110 -26.72 -26.21 -1.57
C LEU A 110 -26.73 -26.85 -2.96
N GLN A 111 -27.55 -27.89 -3.17
CA GLN A 111 -27.74 -28.45 -4.52
C GLN A 111 -28.41 -27.44 -5.45
N ARG A 112 -29.34 -26.61 -4.96
CA ARG A 112 -29.95 -25.51 -5.73
C ARG A 112 -28.91 -24.49 -6.14
N GLU A 113 -28.10 -24.02 -5.20
CA GLU A 113 -27.06 -23.02 -5.42
C GLU A 113 -25.94 -23.52 -6.35
N ARG A 114 -25.52 -24.77 -6.19
CA ARG A 114 -24.60 -25.47 -7.11
C ARG A 114 -25.20 -25.66 -8.51
N LEU A 115 -26.51 -25.94 -8.60
CA LEU A 115 -27.22 -26.05 -9.88
C LEU A 115 -27.41 -24.67 -10.54
N GLU A 116 -27.57 -23.58 -9.80
CA GLU A 116 -27.69 -22.22 -10.32
C GLU A 116 -26.36 -21.63 -10.79
N THR A 117 -25.29 -21.92 -10.06
CA THR A 117 -23.95 -21.43 -10.37
C THR A 117 -23.36 -22.14 -11.58
N TYR A 118 -23.47 -23.47 -11.64
CA TYR A 118 -22.75 -24.28 -12.62
C TYR A 118 -23.62 -24.89 -13.74
N TYR A 119 -24.95 -24.83 -13.66
CA TYR A 119 -25.85 -25.38 -14.69
C TYR A 119 -26.71 -24.30 -15.34
N GLU A 120 -27.21 -24.57 -16.55
CA GLU A 120 -28.27 -23.76 -17.16
C GLU A 120 -29.53 -23.80 -16.29
N THR A 121 -30.08 -22.63 -15.94
CA THR A 121 -31.31 -22.54 -15.13
C THR A 121 -32.51 -23.12 -15.91
N PRO A 122 -33.57 -23.62 -15.22
CA PRO A 122 -34.82 -24.05 -15.87
C PRO A 122 -35.39 -23.01 -16.83
N ARG A 123 -35.36 -21.74 -16.41
CA ARG A 123 -35.81 -20.58 -17.18
C ARG A 123 -34.97 -20.41 -18.45
N GLY A 124 -33.65 -20.41 -18.33
CA GLY A 124 -32.75 -20.31 -19.48
C GLY A 124 -32.91 -21.46 -20.48
N ALA A 125 -33.14 -22.69 -19.99
CA ALA A 125 -33.40 -23.83 -20.85
C ALA A 125 -34.74 -23.69 -21.61
N LYS A 126 -35.77 -23.13 -20.96
CA LYS A 126 -37.09 -22.87 -21.57
C LYS A 126 -36.98 -21.81 -22.66
N GLU A 127 -36.37 -20.66 -22.35
CA GLU A 127 -36.14 -19.56 -23.30
C GLU A 127 -35.32 -20.01 -24.51
N ARG A 128 -34.27 -20.84 -24.32
CA ARG A 128 -33.51 -21.42 -25.44
C ARG A 128 -34.36 -22.33 -26.31
N THR A 129 -35.22 -23.14 -25.69
CA THR A 129 -36.10 -24.08 -26.42
C THR A 129 -37.16 -23.32 -27.20
N GLU A 130 -37.77 -22.28 -26.61
CA GLU A 130 -38.73 -21.39 -27.28
C GLU A 130 -38.08 -20.66 -28.46
N LYS A 131 -36.92 -20.03 -28.25
CA LYS A 131 -36.17 -19.36 -29.33
C LYS A 131 -35.84 -20.30 -30.49
N GLN A 132 -35.43 -21.54 -30.20
CA GLN A 132 -35.14 -22.53 -31.24
C GLN A 132 -36.41 -22.96 -31.99
N THR A 133 -37.52 -23.08 -31.27
CA THR A 133 -38.83 -23.44 -31.84
C THR A 133 -39.36 -22.35 -32.76
N ASN A 134 -39.27 -21.10 -32.33
CA ASN A 134 -39.69 -19.95 -33.13
C ASN A 134 -38.85 -19.84 -34.40
N LYS A 135 -37.53 -20.06 -34.32
CA LYS A 135 -36.65 -20.14 -35.50
C LYS A 135 -37.03 -21.26 -36.48
N ILE A 136 -37.52 -22.41 -35.99
CA ILE A 136 -38.00 -23.49 -36.85
C ILE A 136 -39.34 -23.12 -37.50
N LYS A 137 -40.27 -22.55 -36.72
CA LYS A 137 -41.59 -22.08 -37.22
C LYS A 137 -41.45 -20.96 -38.25
N GLU A 138 -40.51 -20.05 -38.06
CA GLU A 138 -40.19 -18.94 -38.97
C GLU A 138 -39.36 -19.38 -40.19
N GLY A 139 -39.07 -20.68 -40.35
CA GLY A 139 -38.28 -21.20 -41.48
C GLY A 139 -36.77 -20.88 -41.45
N LYS A 140 -36.30 -20.12 -40.44
CA LYS A 140 -34.89 -19.73 -40.26
C LYS A 140 -33.97 -20.90 -39.90
N THR A 141 -34.51 -22.06 -39.52
CA THR A 141 -33.72 -23.27 -39.25
C THR A 141 -34.50 -24.53 -39.64
N LYS A 142 -33.91 -25.40 -40.46
CA LYS A 142 -34.53 -26.68 -40.84
C LYS A 142 -34.65 -27.63 -39.66
N LEU A 143 -35.78 -28.32 -39.53
CA LEU A 143 -35.96 -29.40 -38.56
C LEU A 143 -34.96 -30.53 -38.88
N LYS A 144 -34.19 -30.98 -37.89
CA LYS A 144 -33.24 -32.09 -38.07
C LYS A 144 -34.02 -33.38 -38.31
N ASN A 145 -33.86 -33.97 -39.51
CA ASN A 145 -34.42 -35.29 -39.80
C ASN A 145 -33.55 -36.36 -39.11
N HIS A 146 -34.05 -36.90 -38.00
CA HIS A 146 -33.37 -37.94 -37.22
C HIS A 146 -33.65 -39.36 -37.72
N VAL A 147 -34.46 -39.54 -38.77
CA VAL A 147 -34.99 -40.84 -39.21
C VAL A 147 -34.35 -41.32 -40.52
N GLY A 148 -33.63 -40.48 -41.27
CA GLY A 148 -33.01 -40.89 -42.54
C GLY A 148 -34.05 -41.25 -43.63
N LYS A 149 -33.60 -41.80 -44.77
CA LYS A 149 -34.52 -42.25 -45.84
C LYS A 149 -35.14 -43.60 -45.48
N ALA A 150 -36.46 -43.76 -45.71
CA ALA A 150 -37.20 -44.99 -45.40
C ALA A 150 -36.59 -46.26 -46.04
N GLN A 151 -36.01 -46.12 -47.24
CA GLN A 151 -35.31 -47.20 -47.97
C GLN A 151 -34.08 -47.77 -47.24
N ASN A 152 -33.59 -47.12 -46.18
CA ASN A 152 -32.43 -47.56 -45.42
C ASN A 152 -32.76 -48.61 -44.35
N TYR A 153 -34.02 -48.99 -44.24
CA TYR A 153 -34.53 -49.89 -43.20
C TYR A 153 -35.25 -51.08 -43.82
N GLN A 154 -34.98 -52.26 -43.28
CA GLN A 154 -35.72 -53.48 -43.55
C GLN A 154 -36.66 -53.72 -42.37
N LEU A 155 -37.95 -53.93 -42.66
CA LEU A 155 -38.96 -54.38 -41.70
C LEU A 155 -39.99 -55.25 -42.40
N LYS A 156 -40.75 -56.01 -41.60
CA LYS A 156 -41.98 -56.67 -42.04
C LYS A 156 -43.08 -55.61 -42.25
N LYS A 157 -43.00 -54.90 -43.38
CA LYS A 157 -43.75 -53.67 -43.64
C LYS A 157 -45.25 -53.92 -43.66
N ASP A 158 -45.70 -54.93 -44.40
CA ASP A 158 -47.13 -55.19 -44.60
C ASP A 158 -47.78 -55.65 -43.29
N GLU A 159 -47.13 -56.58 -42.57
CA GLU A 159 -47.56 -57.01 -41.22
C GLU A 159 -47.63 -55.83 -40.22
N PHE A 160 -46.70 -54.87 -40.32
CA PHE A 160 -46.67 -53.70 -39.45
C PHE A 160 -47.81 -52.71 -39.74
N ILE A 161 -48.08 -52.44 -41.01
CA ILE A 161 -49.13 -51.52 -41.43
C ILE A 161 -50.51 -52.13 -41.15
N GLU A 162 -50.70 -53.41 -41.48
CA GLU A 162 -51.94 -54.15 -41.17
C GLU A 162 -52.19 -54.19 -39.65
N PHE A 163 -51.15 -54.43 -38.85
CA PHE A 163 -51.26 -54.36 -37.41
C PHE A 163 -51.76 -52.98 -36.95
N LEU A 164 -51.17 -51.89 -37.46
CA LEU A 164 -51.55 -50.53 -37.06
C LEU A 164 -52.94 -50.11 -37.53
N GLN A 165 -53.39 -50.54 -38.71
CA GLN A 165 -54.75 -50.26 -39.21
C GLN A 165 -55.82 -50.89 -38.32
N ASN A 166 -55.51 -52.03 -37.70
CA ASN A 166 -56.39 -52.74 -36.78
C ASN A 166 -56.28 -52.28 -35.32
N VAL A 167 -55.38 -51.33 -35.00
CA VAL A 167 -55.29 -50.77 -33.64
C VAL A 167 -56.40 -49.74 -33.42
N LYS A 168 -57.22 -49.95 -32.38
CA LYS A 168 -58.25 -48.98 -31.99
C LYS A 168 -57.64 -47.60 -31.64
N PRO A 169 -58.26 -46.49 -32.06
CA PRO A 169 -57.86 -45.15 -31.64
C PRO A 169 -57.75 -45.04 -30.11
N GLY A 170 -56.73 -44.35 -29.62
CA GLY A 170 -56.43 -44.16 -28.21
C GLY A 170 -55.58 -45.25 -27.55
N SER A 171 -55.30 -46.36 -28.25
CA SER A 171 -54.46 -47.44 -27.73
C SER A 171 -53.05 -46.97 -27.38
N ALA A 172 -52.51 -47.47 -26.27
CA ALA A 172 -51.13 -47.21 -25.84
C ALA A 172 -50.14 -48.06 -26.64
N ILE A 173 -49.36 -47.42 -27.52
CA ILE A 173 -48.35 -48.06 -28.35
C ILE A 173 -46.95 -47.64 -27.93
N VAL A 174 -46.12 -48.63 -27.61
CA VAL A 174 -44.67 -48.45 -27.45
C VAL A 174 -43.98 -48.71 -28.78
N TRP A 175 -43.70 -47.63 -29.53
CA TRP A 175 -43.11 -47.71 -30.87
C TRP A 175 -41.79 -48.50 -30.96
N ARG A 176 -40.97 -48.47 -29.91
CA ARG A 176 -39.73 -49.24 -29.85
C ARG A 176 -40.00 -50.75 -29.77
N SER A 177 -41.07 -51.17 -29.09
CA SER A 177 -41.49 -52.57 -29.01
C SER A 177 -42.01 -53.06 -30.36
N LEU A 178 -42.73 -52.20 -31.11
CA LEU A 178 -43.12 -52.53 -32.49
C LEU A 178 -41.91 -52.69 -33.40
N ALA A 179 -40.87 -51.87 -33.23
CA ALA A 179 -39.63 -52.03 -33.99
C ALA A 179 -38.96 -53.39 -33.76
N LEU A 180 -39.04 -53.94 -32.54
CA LEU A 180 -38.58 -55.29 -32.23
C LEU A 180 -39.49 -56.35 -32.85
N LYS A 181 -40.81 -56.21 -32.66
CA LYS A 181 -41.83 -57.15 -33.14
C LYS A 181 -41.79 -57.34 -34.65
N PHE A 182 -41.67 -56.25 -35.41
CA PHE A 182 -41.62 -56.27 -36.88
C PHE A 182 -40.20 -56.27 -37.45
N ASN A 183 -39.22 -56.60 -36.60
CA ASN A 183 -37.83 -56.86 -36.94
C ASN A 183 -37.15 -55.72 -37.72
N LEU A 184 -37.32 -54.47 -37.27
CA LEU A 184 -36.68 -53.31 -37.89
C LEU A 184 -35.15 -53.42 -37.82
N ARG A 185 -34.50 -53.44 -38.99
CA ARG A 185 -33.04 -53.45 -39.14
C ARG A 185 -32.58 -52.29 -40.02
N ASN A 186 -31.43 -51.72 -39.71
CA ASN A 186 -30.73 -50.79 -40.61
C ASN A 186 -29.94 -51.56 -41.69
N ARG A 187 -29.31 -50.84 -42.62
CA ARG A 187 -28.42 -51.41 -43.66
C ARG A 187 -27.33 -52.35 -43.13
N ASN A 188 -26.94 -52.22 -41.86
CA ASN A 188 -25.89 -53.03 -41.23
C ASN A 188 -26.48 -54.22 -40.44
N GLY A 189 -27.76 -54.55 -40.62
CA GLY A 189 -28.42 -55.67 -39.94
C GLY A 189 -28.72 -55.46 -38.45
N ASN A 190 -28.53 -54.24 -37.92
CA ASN A 190 -28.69 -53.92 -36.50
C ASN A 190 -30.00 -53.13 -36.23
N ILE A 191 -30.54 -53.25 -35.02
CA ILE A 191 -31.70 -52.44 -34.59
C ILE A 191 -31.23 -51.01 -34.32
N PRO A 192 -31.81 -49.99 -34.98
CA PRO A 192 -31.43 -48.59 -34.75
C PRO A 192 -31.69 -48.16 -33.29
N GLN A 193 -30.79 -47.35 -32.71
CA GLN A 193 -30.99 -46.82 -31.34
C GLN A 193 -32.25 -45.94 -31.20
N ASN A 194 -32.66 -45.29 -32.29
CA ASN A 194 -33.86 -44.47 -32.43
C ASN A 194 -35.02 -45.22 -33.11
N SER A 195 -35.04 -46.55 -33.06
CA SER A 195 -35.99 -47.41 -33.75
C SER A 195 -37.46 -47.03 -33.55
N GLY A 196 -37.85 -46.58 -32.36
CA GLY A 196 -39.22 -46.11 -32.10
C GLY A 196 -39.61 -44.86 -32.90
N GLN A 197 -38.69 -43.91 -33.11
CA GLN A 197 -38.96 -42.73 -33.93
C GLN A 197 -39.06 -43.10 -35.42
N ILE A 198 -38.22 -44.03 -35.86
CA ILE A 198 -38.24 -44.55 -37.23
C ILE A 198 -39.57 -45.23 -37.53
N MET A 199 -40.06 -46.11 -36.63
CA MET A 199 -41.36 -46.78 -36.79
C MET A 199 -42.52 -45.79 -36.88
N LYS A 200 -42.52 -44.73 -36.06
CA LYS A 200 -43.58 -43.72 -36.08
C LYS A 200 -43.62 -42.99 -37.42
N VAL A 201 -42.47 -42.51 -37.90
CA VAL A 201 -42.39 -41.79 -39.19
C VAL A 201 -42.68 -42.73 -40.36
N LEU A 202 -42.26 -44.00 -40.30
CA LEU A 202 -42.63 -44.99 -41.31
C LEU A 202 -44.14 -45.24 -41.35
N ALA A 203 -44.83 -45.24 -40.20
CA ALA A 203 -46.29 -45.32 -40.18
C ALA A 203 -46.94 -44.09 -40.85
N GLU A 204 -46.47 -42.88 -40.53
CA GLU A 204 -46.96 -41.63 -41.13
C GLU A 204 -46.77 -41.59 -42.65
N ILE A 205 -45.58 -42.00 -43.14
CA ILE A 205 -45.28 -42.08 -44.58
C ILE A 205 -46.20 -43.07 -45.31
N ASN A 206 -46.65 -44.13 -44.63
CA ASN A 206 -47.55 -45.14 -45.19
C ASN A 206 -49.02 -44.85 -44.89
N GLY A 207 -49.38 -43.59 -44.60
CA GLY A 207 -50.77 -43.15 -44.49
C GLY A 207 -51.45 -43.46 -43.15
N ILE A 208 -50.73 -43.91 -42.13
CA ILE A 208 -51.28 -44.11 -40.79
C ILE A 208 -51.25 -42.80 -40.00
N ASP A 209 -52.41 -42.35 -39.58
CA ASP A 209 -52.53 -41.19 -38.69
C ASP A 209 -52.11 -41.56 -37.26
N THR A 210 -50.83 -41.32 -36.94
CA THR A 210 -50.27 -41.65 -35.63
C THR A 210 -50.73 -40.71 -34.51
N SER A 211 -51.42 -39.61 -34.82
CA SER A 211 -51.96 -38.67 -33.83
C SER A 211 -53.13 -39.28 -33.03
N LYS A 212 -53.81 -40.27 -33.61
CA LYS A 212 -54.91 -41.03 -32.99
C LYS A 212 -54.44 -42.08 -31.98
N LEU A 213 -53.13 -42.29 -31.81
CA LEU A 213 -52.53 -43.34 -30.96
C LEU A 213 -51.78 -42.68 -29.79
N ASN A 214 -51.77 -43.30 -28.61
CA ASN A 214 -51.22 -42.72 -27.38
C ASN A 214 -51.86 -41.37 -26.96
N THR A 215 -53.19 -41.24 -27.04
CA THR A 215 -53.93 -40.00 -26.72
C THR A 215 -54.03 -39.69 -25.22
N GLN A 216 -53.61 -40.61 -24.33
CA GLN A 216 -53.57 -40.35 -22.89
C GLN A 216 -52.47 -39.33 -22.54
N ILE A 217 -52.93 -38.14 -22.16
CA ILE A 217 -52.13 -37.04 -21.60
C ILE A 217 -51.39 -37.59 -20.36
N ARG A 218 -50.05 -37.59 -20.37
CA ARG A 218 -49.31 -37.86 -19.13
C ARG A 218 -49.62 -36.74 -18.14
N VAL A 219 -50.13 -37.10 -16.96
CA VAL A 219 -50.52 -36.22 -15.83
C VAL A 219 -49.35 -35.37 -15.25
N SER A 220 -48.17 -35.38 -15.87
CA SER A 220 -47.18 -34.30 -15.66
C SER A 220 -47.08 -33.56 -16.98
N GLY A 221 -47.48 -32.29 -17.04
CA GLY A 221 -47.56 -31.43 -18.23
C GLY A 221 -46.28 -31.33 -19.06
N ARG A 222 -45.89 -32.43 -19.68
CA ARG A 222 -44.71 -32.63 -20.52
C ARG A 222 -45.24 -33.22 -21.80
N ASP A 223 -45.78 -32.34 -22.65
CA ASP A 223 -45.97 -32.65 -24.06
C ASP A 223 -44.68 -33.28 -24.60
N TYR A 224 -44.84 -34.40 -25.30
CA TYR A 224 -43.72 -35.15 -25.86
C TYR A 224 -42.87 -34.28 -26.81
N PHE A 225 -43.45 -33.19 -27.33
CA PHE A 225 -42.82 -32.30 -28.29
C PHE A 225 -41.74 -31.37 -27.74
N GLN A 226 -41.67 -31.06 -26.44
CA GLN A 226 -40.57 -30.24 -25.92
C GLN A 226 -40.16 -30.62 -24.49
N ARG A 227 -39.40 -31.72 -24.36
CA ARG A 227 -38.56 -31.87 -23.16
C ARG A 227 -37.52 -30.75 -23.15
N VAL A 228 -37.76 -29.71 -22.37
CA VAL A 228 -36.76 -28.68 -22.04
C VAL A 228 -35.61 -29.36 -21.29
N ARG A 229 -34.55 -29.72 -22.01
CA ARG A 229 -33.35 -30.34 -21.44
C ARG A 229 -32.34 -29.24 -21.12
N ARG A 230 -31.95 -29.12 -19.85
CA ARG A 230 -30.80 -28.31 -19.44
C ARG A 230 -29.53 -28.79 -20.15
N ALA A 231 -28.68 -27.87 -20.58
CA ALA A 231 -27.37 -28.19 -21.15
C ALA A 231 -26.52 -28.98 -20.14
N LYS A 232 -26.00 -30.14 -20.59
CA LYS A 232 -25.13 -31.03 -19.82
C LYS A 232 -24.02 -31.51 -20.74
N MET A 233 -22.78 -31.55 -20.25
CA MET A 233 -21.70 -32.23 -20.95
C MET A 233 -21.70 -33.70 -20.50
N ARG A 234 -21.80 -34.66 -21.44
CA ARG A 234 -21.64 -36.07 -21.10
C ARG A 234 -20.15 -36.36 -20.97
N PHE A 235 -19.72 -36.72 -19.76
CA PHE A 235 -18.35 -37.17 -19.51
C PHE A 235 -18.21 -38.65 -19.89
N CYS A 236 -19.21 -39.48 -19.55
CA CYS A 236 -19.32 -40.86 -20.00
C CYS A 236 -20.80 -41.30 -20.13
N PRO A 237 -21.12 -42.52 -20.60
CA PRO A 237 -22.50 -42.97 -20.81
C PRO A 237 -23.42 -42.85 -19.59
N LYS A 238 -22.87 -42.90 -18.37
CA LYS A 238 -23.61 -42.82 -17.10
C LYS A 238 -23.40 -41.52 -16.32
N VAL A 239 -22.46 -40.66 -16.72
CA VAL A 239 -22.09 -39.46 -15.95
C VAL A 239 -22.16 -38.22 -16.83
N SER A 240 -22.94 -37.24 -16.39
CA SER A 240 -23.01 -35.91 -16.97
C SER A 240 -22.47 -34.87 -15.99
N ILE A 241 -21.62 -33.97 -16.46
CA ILE A 241 -21.09 -32.85 -15.68
C ILE A 241 -21.67 -31.52 -16.18
N PRO A 242 -21.76 -30.50 -15.31
CA PRO A 242 -22.23 -29.18 -15.70
C PRO A 242 -21.41 -28.62 -16.87
N THR A 243 -22.09 -27.92 -17.78
CA THR A 243 -21.41 -27.12 -18.80
C THR A 243 -21.14 -25.75 -18.17
N PRO A 244 -19.88 -25.37 -17.91
CA PRO A 244 -19.58 -24.05 -17.37
C PRO A 244 -20.17 -22.98 -18.29
N ARG A 245 -20.71 -21.90 -17.71
CA ARG A 245 -21.25 -20.78 -18.48
C ARG A 245 -20.16 -20.31 -19.46
N PRO A 246 -20.47 -20.08 -20.75
CA PRO A 246 -19.47 -19.59 -21.70
C PRO A 246 -18.83 -18.32 -21.15
N VAL A 247 -17.50 -18.23 -21.15
CA VAL A 247 -16.75 -17.05 -20.65
C VAL A 247 -17.26 -15.75 -21.28
N ARG A 248 -17.61 -15.78 -22.57
CA ARG A 248 -18.22 -14.64 -23.27
C ARG A 248 -19.54 -14.18 -22.65
N LYS A 249 -20.37 -15.12 -22.17
CA LYS A 249 -21.64 -14.79 -21.51
C LYS A 249 -21.40 -14.10 -20.17
N LEU A 250 -20.46 -14.60 -19.38
CA LEU A 250 -20.06 -13.99 -18.11
C LEU A 250 -19.44 -12.60 -18.34
N GLN A 251 -18.58 -12.44 -19.35
CA GLN A 251 -18.02 -11.13 -19.70
C GLN A 251 -19.09 -10.13 -20.11
N ASN A 252 -20.10 -10.56 -20.86
CA ASN A 252 -21.21 -9.70 -21.25
C ASN A 252 -22.08 -9.32 -20.05
N GLU A 253 -22.37 -10.27 -19.16
CA GLU A 253 -23.11 -10.03 -17.92
C GLU A 253 -22.36 -9.04 -17.01
N VAL A 254 -21.06 -9.22 -16.80
CA VAL A 254 -20.24 -8.27 -16.02
C VAL A 254 -20.24 -6.88 -16.67
N LYS A 255 -20.10 -6.80 -17.99
CA LYS A 255 -20.18 -5.52 -18.72
C LYS A 255 -21.53 -4.84 -18.56
N GLU A 256 -22.62 -5.61 -18.67
CA GLU A 256 -23.98 -5.12 -18.46
C GLU A 256 -24.14 -4.59 -17.04
N LYS A 257 -23.69 -5.34 -16.03
CA LYS A 257 -23.71 -4.91 -14.63
C LYS A 257 -22.89 -3.65 -14.36
N ILE A 258 -21.76 -3.47 -15.03
CA ILE A 258 -20.97 -2.23 -14.95
C ILE A 258 -21.74 -1.08 -15.62
N GLN A 259 -22.41 -1.32 -16.75
CA GLN A 259 -23.19 -0.31 -17.47
C GLN A 259 -24.47 0.10 -16.73
N THR A 260 -25.14 -0.84 -16.06
CA THR A 260 -26.33 -0.59 -15.24
C THR A 260 -26.00 -0.09 -13.84
N ASN A 261 -24.72 0.11 -13.54
CA ASN A 261 -24.22 0.52 -12.23
C ASN A 261 -24.46 -0.48 -11.07
N GLU A 262 -24.85 -1.72 -11.37
CA GLU A 262 -24.92 -2.81 -10.39
C GLU A 262 -23.51 -3.17 -9.85
N LEU A 263 -22.49 -3.05 -10.72
CA LEU A 263 -21.08 -3.18 -10.37
C LEU A 263 -20.37 -1.85 -10.63
N TYR A 264 -20.29 -1.00 -9.60
CA TYR A 264 -19.59 0.27 -9.69
C TYR A 264 -18.07 0.07 -9.68
N ILE A 265 -17.36 0.63 -10.67
CA ILE A 265 -15.90 0.59 -10.80
C ILE A 265 -15.28 1.98 -11.00
N GLY A 266 -16.03 3.03 -10.69
CA GLY A 266 -15.62 4.42 -10.88
C GLY A 266 -15.88 4.98 -12.28
N GLU A 267 -15.86 6.30 -12.35
CA GLU A 267 -15.99 7.12 -13.53
C GLU A 267 -14.75 7.07 -14.41
N LYS A 268 -14.92 7.19 -15.72
CA LYS A 268 -13.80 7.26 -16.65
C LYS A 268 -13.23 8.67 -16.65
N ILE A 269 -11.93 8.78 -16.38
CA ILE A 269 -11.21 10.04 -16.39
C ILE A 269 -9.95 9.94 -17.26
N VAL A 270 -9.41 11.08 -17.69
CA VAL A 270 -8.10 11.21 -18.37
C VAL A 270 -7.90 10.18 -19.49
N PRO A 271 -8.59 10.29 -20.64
CA PRO A 271 -8.39 9.39 -21.76
C PRO A 271 -6.95 9.47 -22.30
N LYS A 272 -6.29 8.32 -22.40
CA LYS A 272 -4.95 8.19 -22.99
C LYS A 272 -4.98 7.27 -24.20
N ILE A 273 -4.34 7.68 -25.29
CA ILE A 273 -4.27 6.91 -26.52
C ILE A 273 -2.95 6.14 -26.56
N PHE A 274 -3.06 4.81 -26.72
CA PHE A 274 -1.91 3.93 -26.87
C PHE A 274 -1.90 3.29 -28.25
N ASN A 275 -0.73 3.25 -28.87
CA ASN A 275 -0.52 2.59 -30.14
C ASN A 275 -0.17 1.13 -29.87
N THR A 276 -0.88 0.24 -30.54
CA THR A 276 -0.63 -1.20 -30.55
C THR A 276 -0.59 -1.65 -32.00
N ASN A 277 0.07 -2.77 -32.26
CA ASN A 277 0.06 -3.37 -33.59
C ASN A 277 -0.58 -4.75 -33.54
N LYS A 278 -1.14 -5.18 -34.66
CA LYS A 278 -1.65 -6.53 -34.86
C LYS A 278 -1.29 -6.98 -36.26
N ILE A 279 -0.82 -8.21 -36.39
CA ILE A 279 -0.70 -8.86 -37.70
C ILE A 279 -2.09 -9.35 -38.13
N SER A 280 -2.57 -8.86 -39.27
CA SER A 280 -3.84 -9.28 -39.87
C SER A 280 -3.78 -10.76 -40.30
N PRO A 281 -4.92 -11.41 -40.57
CA PRO A 281 -4.90 -12.75 -41.18
C PRO A 281 -4.20 -12.80 -42.54
N SER A 282 -4.07 -11.66 -43.25
CA SER A 282 -3.31 -11.53 -44.50
C SER A 282 -1.80 -11.33 -44.28
N GLY A 283 -1.33 -11.20 -43.03
CA GLY A 283 0.09 -11.00 -42.70
C GLY A 283 0.53 -9.54 -42.67
N GLU A 284 -0.40 -8.59 -42.82
CA GLU A 284 -0.10 -7.15 -42.80
C GLU A 284 -0.09 -6.61 -41.38
N LEU A 285 0.84 -5.67 -41.10
CA LEU A 285 0.89 -4.98 -39.83
C LEU A 285 -0.19 -3.89 -39.79
N GLU A 286 -1.21 -4.09 -38.96
CA GLU A 286 -2.25 -3.09 -38.69
C GLU A 286 -1.91 -2.32 -37.41
N ASP A 287 -1.76 -1.01 -37.51
CA ASP A 287 -1.74 -0.12 -36.34
C ASP A 287 -3.15 0.03 -35.76
N LYS A 288 -3.25 -0.08 -34.44
CA LYS A 288 -4.48 0.08 -33.68
C LYS A 288 -4.28 1.02 -32.52
N HIS A 289 -5.13 2.03 -32.46
CA HIS A 289 -5.22 2.93 -31.32
C HIS A 289 -6.20 2.36 -30.29
N ILE A 290 -5.75 2.31 -29.04
CA ILE A 290 -6.58 1.93 -27.90
C ILE A 290 -6.64 3.12 -26.96
N THR A 291 -7.85 3.62 -26.71
CA THR A 291 -8.09 4.59 -25.65
C THR A 291 -8.23 3.86 -24.33
N VAL A 292 -7.36 4.19 -23.38
CA VAL A 292 -7.38 3.69 -22.00
C VAL A 292 -7.79 4.85 -21.09
N TYR A 293 -8.74 4.61 -20.19
CA TYR A 293 -9.22 5.60 -19.25
C TYR A 293 -8.72 5.24 -17.86
N GLY A 294 -8.34 6.24 -17.08
CA GLY A 294 -8.27 6.09 -15.63
C GLY A 294 -9.67 5.91 -15.04
N ARG A 295 -9.72 5.40 -13.81
CA ARG A 295 -10.95 5.26 -13.04
C ARG A 295 -10.89 6.11 -11.78
N LYS A 296 -11.89 6.95 -11.55
CA LYS A 296 -12.10 7.75 -10.33
C LYS A 296 -13.33 7.26 -9.60
N ILE A 297 -13.22 6.98 -8.30
CA ILE A 297 -14.38 6.88 -7.41
C ILE A 297 -14.57 8.29 -6.83
N PRO A 298 -15.66 9.00 -7.15
CA PRO A 298 -15.87 10.37 -6.68
C PRO A 298 -15.71 10.48 -5.17
N LEU A 299 -15.07 11.55 -4.73
CA LEU A 299 -14.80 11.77 -3.32
C LEU A 299 -16.08 11.81 -2.50
N GLU A 300 -17.19 12.34 -3.04
CA GLU A 300 -18.52 12.28 -2.43
C GLU A 300 -18.96 10.85 -2.07
N LEU A 301 -18.80 9.90 -2.99
CA LEU A 301 -19.15 8.50 -2.74
C LEU A 301 -18.24 7.88 -1.68
N ILE A 302 -16.94 8.20 -1.71
CA ILE A 302 -15.99 7.75 -0.69
C ILE A 302 -16.39 8.29 0.68
N ARG A 303 -16.69 9.58 0.80
CA ARG A 303 -17.08 10.25 2.05
C ARG A 303 -18.35 9.65 2.66
N ASN A 304 -19.34 9.36 1.82
CA ASN A 304 -20.57 8.67 2.22
C ASN A 304 -20.30 7.25 2.74
N ASN A 305 -19.49 6.46 2.03
CA ASN A 305 -19.11 5.12 2.46
C ASN A 305 -18.33 5.16 3.78
N MET A 306 -17.38 6.11 3.92
CA MET A 306 -16.61 6.29 5.15
C MET A 306 -17.52 6.60 6.34
N ILE A 307 -18.51 7.49 6.20
CA ILE A 307 -19.45 7.80 7.29
C ILE A 307 -20.27 6.56 7.68
N GLN A 308 -20.75 5.79 6.69
CA GLN A 308 -21.49 4.56 6.97
C GLN A 308 -20.63 3.55 7.75
N GLU A 309 -19.41 3.29 7.29
CA GLU A 309 -18.46 2.37 7.92
C GLU A 309 -18.04 2.83 9.33
N GLN A 310 -17.95 4.14 9.57
CA GLN A 310 -17.45 4.72 10.82
C GLN A 310 -18.56 5.13 11.79
N SER A 311 -19.84 5.00 11.43
CA SER A 311 -20.98 5.56 12.14
C SER A 311 -21.04 5.23 13.64
N GLU A 312 -20.76 3.98 14.03
CA GLU A 312 -20.75 3.55 15.44
C GLU A 312 -19.58 4.13 16.27
N LEU A 313 -18.53 4.58 15.58
CA LEU A 313 -17.27 5.08 16.14
C LEU A 313 -17.22 6.61 16.26
N ILE A 314 -18.18 7.33 15.67
CA ILE A 314 -18.26 8.80 15.73
C ILE A 314 -18.95 9.23 17.04
N LYS A 315 -18.41 10.30 17.65
CA LYS A 315 -19.01 11.03 18.77
C LYS A 315 -19.98 12.07 18.22
N ILE A 316 -21.25 11.70 18.09
CA ILE A 316 -22.27 12.62 17.59
C ILE A 316 -22.87 13.40 18.76
N ARG A 317 -22.83 14.73 18.67
CA ARG A 317 -23.58 15.65 19.53
C ARG A 317 -24.58 16.44 18.70
N THR A 318 -25.84 16.44 19.09
CA THR A 318 -26.96 17.14 18.45
C THR A 318 -26.94 18.64 18.74
N ASP A 319 -27.67 19.41 17.93
CA ASP A 319 -27.79 20.87 18.13
C ASP A 319 -28.45 21.22 19.47
N ASP A 320 -29.43 20.43 19.90
CA ASP A 320 -30.11 20.61 21.19
C ASP A 320 -29.16 20.39 22.37
N GLU A 321 -28.22 19.45 22.26
CA GLU A 321 -27.19 19.24 23.28
C GLU A 321 -26.23 20.43 23.36
N TYR A 322 -25.82 21.02 22.23
CA TYR A 322 -25.03 22.26 22.26
C TYR A 322 -25.79 23.44 22.84
N ASN A 323 -27.09 23.57 22.54
CA ASN A 323 -27.93 24.65 23.06
C ASN A 323 -28.15 24.57 24.58
N LYS A 324 -27.98 23.38 25.18
CA LYS A 324 -28.04 23.17 26.63
C LYS A 324 -26.72 23.44 27.34
N MET A 325 -25.60 23.56 26.62
CA MET A 325 -24.30 23.87 27.22
C MET A 325 -24.25 25.33 27.68
N THR A 326 -23.79 25.55 28.89
CA THR A 326 -23.46 26.87 29.42
C THR A 326 -22.19 27.42 28.76
N GLU A 327 -21.98 28.74 28.82
CA GLU A 327 -20.75 29.36 28.31
C GLU A 327 -19.48 28.80 28.99
N ASP A 328 -19.56 28.49 30.29
CA ASP A 328 -18.43 27.93 31.03
C ASP A 328 -18.14 26.48 30.60
N GLU A 329 -19.17 25.68 30.34
CA GLU A 329 -18.98 24.33 29.77
C GLU A 329 -18.37 24.38 28.37
N ILE A 330 -18.74 25.37 27.54
CA ILE A 330 -18.13 25.59 26.22
C ILE A 330 -16.66 25.97 26.37
N LYS A 331 -16.33 26.93 27.25
CA LYS A 331 -14.93 27.33 27.51
C LYS A 331 -14.10 26.17 28.04
N VAL A 332 -14.63 25.37 28.96
CA VAL A 332 -13.96 24.18 29.51
C VAL A 332 -13.78 23.12 28.43
N ALA A 333 -14.79 22.86 27.60
CA ALA A 333 -14.66 21.94 26.47
C ALA A 333 -13.60 22.43 25.47
N PHE A 334 -13.53 23.74 25.23
CA PHE A 334 -12.51 24.36 24.38
C PHE A 334 -11.09 24.16 24.93
N ALA A 335 -10.87 24.55 26.17
CA ALA A 335 -9.57 24.45 26.82
C ALA A 335 -9.11 22.99 26.93
N SER A 336 -10.00 22.10 27.38
CA SER A 336 -9.65 20.68 27.63
C SER A 336 -9.44 19.85 26.36
N LYS A 337 -10.22 20.07 25.29
CA LYS A 337 -10.15 19.25 24.07
C LYS A 337 -9.20 19.79 23.01
N PHE A 338 -8.93 21.09 23.03
CA PHE A 338 -8.20 21.77 21.95
C PHE A 338 -6.93 22.47 22.44
N ASN A 339 -6.72 22.57 23.76
CA ASN A 339 -5.54 23.17 24.36
C ASN A 339 -5.31 24.62 23.88
N ILE A 340 -6.41 25.36 23.68
CA ILE A 340 -6.41 26.76 23.24
C ILE A 340 -6.87 27.62 24.43
N ASN A 341 -6.11 28.66 24.76
CA ASN A 341 -6.46 29.63 25.82
C ASN A 341 -7.41 30.77 25.36
N VAL A 342 -8.06 30.60 24.20
CA VAL A 342 -8.99 31.60 23.64
C VAL A 342 -10.42 31.11 23.91
N PRO A 343 -11.34 31.98 24.39
CA PRO A 343 -12.74 31.62 24.53
C PRO A 343 -13.33 31.38 23.13
N GLY A 344 -13.49 30.11 22.76
CA GLY A 344 -14.17 29.73 21.52
C GLY A 344 -15.69 29.86 21.66
N THR A 345 -16.37 30.19 20.57
CA THR A 345 -17.83 30.28 20.54
C THR A 345 -18.47 28.89 20.45
N LYS A 346 -19.77 28.76 20.77
CA LYS A 346 -20.52 27.50 20.57
C LYS A 346 -20.35 26.98 19.14
N GLU A 347 -20.38 27.87 18.17
CA GLU A 347 -20.26 27.61 16.74
C GLU A 347 -18.85 27.09 16.40
N ASP A 348 -17.81 27.64 17.00
CA ASP A 348 -16.44 27.14 16.84
C ASP A 348 -16.32 25.71 17.40
N LEU A 349 -16.93 25.42 18.57
CA LEU A 349 -16.86 24.09 19.20
C LEU A 349 -17.53 23.07 18.30
N LYS A 350 -18.74 23.42 17.85
CA LYS A 350 -19.56 22.63 16.94
C LYS A 350 -18.82 22.36 15.64
N ARG A 351 -18.18 23.36 15.04
CA ARG A 351 -17.37 23.19 13.83
C ARG A 351 -16.23 22.20 14.06
N LEU A 352 -15.47 22.36 15.14
CA LEU A 352 -14.31 21.50 15.42
C LEU A 352 -14.71 20.05 15.72
N GLU A 353 -15.77 19.82 16.50
CA GLU A 353 -16.28 18.49 16.84
C GLU A 353 -16.99 17.80 15.66
N ARG A 354 -17.39 18.55 14.62
CA ARG A 354 -18.05 18.03 13.40
C ARG A 354 -17.17 18.07 12.15
N THR A 355 -15.86 18.31 12.29
CA THR A 355 -14.93 18.32 11.14
C THR A 355 -14.09 17.04 11.11
N ARG A 356 -14.29 16.24 10.06
CA ARG A 356 -13.46 15.10 9.70
C ARG A 356 -12.31 15.57 8.81
N HIS A 357 -11.11 15.08 9.10
CA HIS A 357 -9.90 15.46 8.38
C HIS A 357 -9.47 14.31 7.48
N LEU A 358 -9.19 14.61 6.22
CA LEU A 358 -8.83 13.62 5.21
C LEU A 358 -7.32 13.66 4.93
N LYS A 359 -6.77 12.47 4.70
CA LYS A 359 -5.40 12.23 4.23
C LYS A 359 -5.47 11.74 2.79
N LEU A 360 -4.66 12.34 1.92
CA LEU A 360 -4.43 11.86 0.56
C LEU A 360 -3.12 11.11 0.52
N TRP A 361 -3.14 9.91 -0.05
CA TRP A 361 -1.93 9.16 -0.38
C TRP A 361 -1.81 8.95 -1.88
N HIS A 362 -0.59 8.92 -2.41
CA HIS A 362 -0.35 8.42 -3.75
C HIS A 362 0.92 7.59 -3.88
N ASP A 363 0.90 6.71 -4.88
CA ASP A 363 2.08 6.00 -5.38
C ASP A 363 2.08 5.93 -6.92
N HIS A 364 3.30 5.87 -7.47
CA HIS A 364 3.57 5.69 -8.89
C HIS A 364 4.41 4.43 -9.08
N SER A 365 3.77 3.36 -9.57
CA SER A 365 4.34 2.02 -9.55
C SER A 365 3.98 1.21 -10.79
N ASP A 366 4.81 0.20 -11.08
CA ASP A 366 4.62 -0.71 -12.21
C ASP A 366 3.73 -1.90 -11.85
N ILE A 367 2.71 -2.13 -12.68
CA ILE A 367 1.88 -3.34 -12.67
C ILE A 367 1.99 -4.00 -14.05
N LEU A 368 2.45 -5.26 -14.11
CA LEU A 368 2.57 -5.99 -15.38
C LEU A 368 3.38 -5.25 -16.47
N ASN A 369 4.47 -4.58 -16.07
CA ASN A 369 5.34 -3.78 -16.95
C ASN A 369 4.66 -2.54 -17.58
N HIS A 370 3.54 -2.09 -16.99
CA HIS A 370 2.93 -0.82 -17.31
C HIS A 370 2.94 0.06 -16.06
N THR A 371 3.21 1.34 -16.24
CA THR A 371 3.28 2.33 -15.17
C THR A 371 1.87 2.85 -14.83
N TYR A 372 1.53 2.85 -13.54
CA TYR A 372 0.25 3.34 -13.02
C TYR A 372 0.46 4.36 -11.91
N ILE A 373 -0.52 5.24 -11.77
CA ILE A 373 -0.67 6.10 -10.60
C ILE A 373 -1.90 5.65 -9.81
N SER A 374 -1.74 5.57 -8.50
CA SER A 374 -2.81 5.24 -7.57
C SER A 374 -2.92 6.34 -6.54
N PHE A 375 -4.13 6.86 -6.36
CA PHE A 375 -4.47 7.75 -5.25
C PHE A 375 -5.43 7.03 -4.31
N MET A 376 -5.20 7.18 -3.01
CA MET A 376 -6.10 6.70 -1.96
C MET A 376 -6.43 7.83 -1.00
N VAL A 377 -7.62 7.78 -0.42
CA VAL A 377 -8.04 8.72 0.61
C VAL A 377 -8.40 7.93 1.86
N SER A 378 -8.01 8.44 3.01
CA SER A 378 -8.38 7.92 4.33
C SER A 378 -8.72 9.06 5.27
N THR A 379 -9.39 8.73 6.37
CA THR A 379 -9.59 9.66 7.48
C THR A 379 -8.31 9.75 8.31
N MET A 380 -8.03 10.92 8.90
CA MET A 380 -7.07 11.08 9.99
C MET A 380 -7.79 10.92 11.32
N TYR A 381 -7.34 9.99 12.17
CA TYR A 381 -7.98 9.78 13.47
C TYR A 381 -7.88 11.04 14.35
N ASN A 382 -9.02 11.48 14.87
CA ASN A 382 -9.14 12.59 15.80
C ASN A 382 -10.01 12.15 16.99
N PRO A 383 -9.48 12.07 18.22
CA PRO A 383 -10.27 11.64 19.38
C PRO A 383 -11.39 12.61 19.76
N ASN A 384 -11.42 13.83 19.20
CA ASN A 384 -12.53 14.77 19.39
C ASN A 384 -13.76 14.39 18.55
N LEU A 385 -13.57 13.73 17.40
CA LEU A 385 -14.65 13.25 16.53
C LEU A 385 -14.93 11.75 16.73
N TYR A 386 -13.92 10.96 17.06
CA TYR A 386 -14.01 9.50 17.16
C TYR A 386 -13.81 8.99 18.59
N LEU A 387 -14.41 7.85 18.90
CA LEU A 387 -14.17 7.10 20.13
C LEU A 387 -12.69 6.72 20.26
N THR A 388 -12.16 6.81 21.48
CA THR A 388 -10.93 6.14 21.86
C THR A 388 -11.16 4.64 22.03
N ASN A 389 -10.09 3.84 22.03
CA ASN A 389 -10.20 2.40 22.30
C ASN A 389 -10.86 2.14 23.67
N GLN A 390 -10.62 2.99 24.67
CA GLN A 390 -11.25 2.89 25.99
C GLN A 390 -12.75 3.18 25.92
N GLU A 391 -13.15 4.27 25.28
CA GLU A 391 -14.57 4.62 25.11
C GLU A 391 -15.31 3.58 24.28
N TYR A 392 -14.66 2.97 23.27
CA TYR A 392 -15.23 1.85 22.51
C TYR A 392 -15.54 0.66 23.40
N CYS A 393 -14.58 0.21 24.23
CA CYS A 393 -14.79 -0.91 25.15
C CYS A 393 -15.88 -0.61 26.19
N GLN A 394 -16.03 0.65 26.61
CA GLN A 394 -17.10 1.06 27.52
C GLN A 394 -18.47 1.08 26.83
N LYS A 395 -18.54 1.56 25.59
CA LYS A 395 -19.78 1.62 24.80
C LYS A 395 -20.25 0.24 24.34
N PHE A 396 -19.31 -0.66 24.06
CA PHE A 396 -19.57 -2.00 23.54
C PHE A 396 -18.83 -3.08 24.34
N PRO A 397 -19.22 -3.32 25.61
CA PRO A 397 -18.51 -4.24 26.51
C PRO A 397 -18.54 -5.70 26.04
N ASP A 398 -19.58 -6.10 25.30
CA ASP A 398 -19.75 -7.48 24.79
C ASP A 398 -19.03 -7.72 23.46
N ARG A 399 -18.46 -6.68 22.85
CA ARG A 399 -17.75 -6.78 21.56
C ARG A 399 -16.24 -6.94 21.78
N PRO A 400 -15.53 -7.70 20.92
CA PRO A 400 -14.08 -7.79 20.99
C PRO A 400 -13.44 -6.39 20.86
N PRO A 401 -12.36 -6.09 21.62
CA PRO A 401 -11.63 -4.85 21.46
C PRO A 401 -11.11 -4.68 20.03
N ILE A 402 -11.25 -3.47 19.49
CA ILE A 402 -10.72 -3.07 18.19
C ILE A 402 -9.67 -1.98 18.34
N ASP A 403 -8.82 -1.82 17.31
CA ASP A 403 -7.99 -0.63 17.14
C ASP A 403 -8.82 0.43 16.40
N VAL A 404 -9.41 1.37 17.14
CA VAL A 404 -10.31 2.38 16.56
C VAL A 404 -9.57 3.27 15.57
N GLN A 405 -8.34 3.69 15.90
CA GLN A 405 -7.49 4.47 15.01
C GLN A 405 -7.29 3.74 13.68
N ALA A 406 -6.78 2.50 13.71
CA ALA A 406 -6.54 1.75 12.47
C ALA A 406 -7.82 1.45 11.68
N THR A 407 -8.97 1.35 12.35
CA THR A 407 -10.27 1.11 11.70
C THR A 407 -10.76 2.35 10.95
N VAL A 408 -10.69 3.53 11.57
CA VAL A 408 -11.15 4.77 10.90
C VAL A 408 -10.18 5.24 9.81
N GLU A 409 -8.88 4.97 9.98
CA GLU A 409 -7.83 5.36 9.03
C GLU A 409 -7.70 4.40 7.83
N LYS A 410 -8.63 3.43 7.70
CA LYS A 410 -8.68 2.50 6.57
C LYS A 410 -8.72 3.26 5.23
N PRO A 411 -7.86 2.91 4.25
CA PRO A 411 -7.80 3.60 2.98
C PRO A 411 -8.85 3.13 1.97
N HIS A 412 -9.42 4.09 1.25
CA HIS A 412 -10.33 3.88 0.13
C HIS A 412 -9.63 4.29 -1.17
N LEU A 413 -9.78 3.45 -2.20
CA LEU A 413 -9.24 3.76 -3.51
C LEU A 413 -9.96 4.96 -4.11
N TYR A 414 -9.20 5.97 -4.53
CA TYR A 414 -9.72 7.20 -5.09
C TYR A 414 -9.56 7.22 -6.62
N ILE A 415 -8.33 7.15 -7.11
CA ILE A 415 -8.04 7.14 -8.56
C ILE A 415 -7.06 6.02 -8.86
N LEU A 416 -7.35 5.24 -9.90
CA LEU A 416 -6.39 4.32 -10.52
C LEU A 416 -6.28 4.67 -12.01
N GLY A 417 -5.08 5.08 -12.42
CA GLY A 417 -4.83 5.53 -13.78
C GLY A 417 -3.55 4.97 -14.34
N GLN A 418 -3.50 4.75 -15.65
CA GLN A 418 -2.22 4.48 -16.31
C GLN A 418 -1.45 5.79 -16.44
N SER A 419 -0.20 5.83 -16.00
CA SER A 419 0.59 7.06 -16.01
C SER A 419 2.04 6.75 -16.21
N LYS A 420 2.70 7.38 -17.18
CA LYS A 420 4.14 7.52 -17.23
C LYS A 420 4.65 8.22 -15.97
N SER A 421 5.93 8.07 -15.69
CA SER A 421 6.61 8.71 -14.56
C SER A 421 6.87 10.20 -14.78
N THR A 422 6.41 10.81 -15.89
CA THR A 422 6.62 12.24 -16.17
C THR A 422 5.62 13.10 -15.38
N ASP A 423 6.06 14.26 -14.92
CA ASP A 423 5.21 15.20 -14.18
C ASP A 423 3.96 15.61 -14.96
N ALA A 424 4.07 15.87 -16.26
CA ALA A 424 2.93 16.23 -17.10
C ALA A 424 1.86 15.12 -17.11
N ASP A 425 2.28 13.85 -17.14
CA ASP A 425 1.36 12.73 -17.23
C ASP A 425 0.70 12.42 -15.88
N GLN A 426 1.40 12.68 -14.77
CA GLN A 426 0.81 12.59 -13.43
C GLN A 426 -0.12 13.79 -13.14
N LEU A 427 0.25 15.01 -13.53
CA LEU A 427 -0.57 16.22 -13.38
C LEU A 427 -1.87 16.17 -14.18
N SER A 428 -1.93 15.36 -15.23
CA SER A 428 -3.18 15.13 -15.98
C SER A 428 -4.33 14.61 -15.10
N TYR A 429 -4.02 13.99 -13.96
CA TYR A 429 -5.01 13.54 -12.98
C TYR A 429 -5.39 14.61 -11.94
N THR A 430 -4.66 15.73 -11.85
CA THR A 430 -4.90 16.77 -10.84
C THR A 430 -6.22 17.49 -11.06
N LEU A 431 -6.59 17.85 -12.28
CA LEU A 431 -7.84 18.58 -12.53
C LEU A 431 -9.05 17.82 -11.96
N SER A 432 -9.10 16.51 -12.18
CA SER A 432 -10.18 15.69 -11.62
C SER A 432 -10.17 15.60 -10.09
N ARG A 433 -9.00 15.79 -9.46
CA ARG A 433 -8.89 15.93 -8.00
C ARG A 433 -9.44 17.26 -7.52
N ILE A 434 -9.14 18.35 -8.22
CA ILE A 434 -9.57 19.71 -7.86
C ILE A 434 -11.09 19.85 -7.99
N GLU A 435 -11.68 19.24 -9.03
CA GLU A 435 -13.14 19.15 -9.19
C GLU A 435 -13.83 18.56 -7.95
N ASP A 436 -13.30 17.46 -7.41
CA ASP A 436 -13.85 16.81 -6.21
C ASP A 436 -13.58 17.61 -4.93
N LEU A 437 -12.47 18.37 -4.86
CA LEU A 437 -12.16 19.21 -3.69
C LEU A 437 -13.17 20.35 -3.53
N LYS A 438 -13.68 20.91 -4.62
CA LYS A 438 -14.74 21.94 -4.58
C LYS A 438 -16.04 21.44 -3.94
N GLN A 439 -16.30 20.14 -4.02
CA GLN A 439 -17.48 19.50 -3.42
C GLN A 439 -17.31 19.24 -1.92
N LEU A 440 -16.13 19.46 -1.34
CA LEU A 440 -15.91 19.28 0.11
C LEU A 440 -16.65 20.32 0.97
N VAL A 441 -17.12 21.41 0.36
CA VAL A 441 -17.94 22.45 1.04
C VAL A 441 -19.23 21.86 1.59
N GLU A 442 -19.84 20.93 0.86
CA GLU A 442 -21.10 20.31 1.25
C GLU A 442 -20.86 19.26 2.34
N PRO A 443 -21.51 19.34 3.52
CA PRO A 443 -21.36 18.35 4.56
C PRO A 443 -22.01 17.02 4.19
N VAL A 444 -21.56 15.95 4.83
CA VAL A 444 -22.25 14.64 4.80
C VAL A 444 -23.03 14.47 6.09
N GLU A 445 -24.23 13.92 6.03
CA GLU A 445 -25.09 13.77 7.20
C GLU A 445 -24.99 12.39 7.86
N ILE A 446 -25.05 12.38 9.19
CA ILE A 446 -25.23 11.17 10.01
C ILE A 446 -26.32 11.42 11.04
N GLY A 447 -27.45 10.71 10.91
CA GLY A 447 -28.59 10.88 11.83
C GLY A 447 -29.12 12.32 11.92
N GLY A 448 -29.09 13.07 10.81
CA GLY A 448 -29.49 14.48 10.75
C GLY A 448 -28.44 15.47 11.26
N VAL A 449 -27.24 15.00 11.62
CA VAL A 449 -26.12 15.86 12.04
C VAL A 449 -25.13 16.03 10.88
N PRO A 450 -24.81 17.28 10.46
CA PRO A 450 -23.85 17.52 9.39
C PRO A 450 -22.40 17.29 9.88
N ILE A 451 -21.61 16.61 9.07
CA ILE A 451 -20.17 16.38 9.23
C ILE A 451 -19.45 17.03 8.05
N PHE A 452 -18.52 17.92 8.35
CA PHE A 452 -17.71 18.63 7.37
C PHE A 452 -16.41 17.88 7.11
N ASP A 453 -15.92 17.90 5.87
CA ASP A 453 -14.68 17.23 5.48
C ASP A 453 -13.64 18.24 5.01
N VAL A 454 -12.41 18.12 5.51
CA VAL A 454 -11.29 19.00 5.12
C VAL A 454 -10.09 18.16 4.70
N MET A 455 -9.50 18.46 3.54
CA MET A 455 -8.26 17.83 3.10
C MET A 455 -7.08 18.38 3.91
N ARG A 456 -6.45 17.54 4.73
CA ARG A 456 -5.48 18.01 5.74
C ARG A 456 -4.03 17.70 5.41
N VAL A 457 -3.73 16.51 4.91
CA VAL A 457 -2.33 16.08 4.78
C VAL A 457 -2.13 15.16 3.59
N PHE A 458 -0.97 15.28 2.96
CA PHE A 458 -0.48 14.33 1.97
C PHE A 458 0.50 13.33 2.60
N SER A 459 0.39 12.04 2.25
CA SER A 459 1.40 11.02 2.54
C SER A 459 1.83 10.28 1.27
N GLY A 460 3.05 9.78 1.26
CA GLY A 460 3.63 9.09 0.11
C GLY A 460 5.14 9.03 0.23
N ASP A 461 5.77 8.23 -0.63
CA ASP A 461 7.23 8.12 -0.66
C ASP A 461 7.91 9.46 -1.05
N GLY A 462 9.25 9.48 -1.08
CA GLY A 462 10.01 10.69 -1.41
C GLY A 462 9.59 11.30 -2.77
N PRO A 463 9.66 10.54 -3.88
CA PRO A 463 9.19 10.98 -5.20
C PRO A 463 7.75 11.49 -5.23
N ALA A 464 6.82 10.82 -4.54
CA ALA A 464 5.43 11.23 -4.45
C ALA A 464 5.27 12.58 -3.75
N ARG A 465 5.90 12.76 -2.59
CA ARG A 465 5.86 14.04 -1.86
C ARG A 465 6.54 15.16 -2.62
N GLN A 466 7.64 14.87 -3.31
CA GLN A 466 8.32 15.83 -4.18
C GLN A 466 7.40 16.27 -5.32
N PHE A 467 6.70 15.32 -5.95
CA PHE A 467 5.67 15.63 -6.95
C PHE A 467 4.54 16.48 -6.36
N GLU A 468 3.95 16.08 -5.23
CA GLU A 468 2.82 16.82 -4.69
C GLU A 468 3.21 18.25 -4.29
N ALA A 469 4.43 18.46 -3.80
CA ALA A 469 4.97 19.77 -3.41
C ALA A 469 5.53 20.62 -4.56
N GLY A 470 5.61 20.09 -5.79
CA GLY A 470 6.25 20.79 -6.92
C GLY A 470 7.78 20.91 -6.80
N GLN A 471 8.38 20.06 -5.98
CA GLN A 471 9.82 19.95 -5.78
C GLN A 471 10.45 19.06 -6.87
N GLN A 472 11.70 19.33 -7.24
CA GLN A 472 12.48 18.42 -8.07
C GLN A 472 12.58 17.02 -7.44
N ARG A 473 12.61 16.00 -8.29
CA ARG A 473 12.80 14.62 -7.82
C ARG A 473 14.28 14.31 -7.61
N GLY A 474 14.67 14.06 -6.37
CA GLY A 474 16.06 13.84 -5.99
C GLY A 474 16.95 15.08 -6.20
N GLY A 475 18.16 14.89 -6.73
CA GLY A 475 19.05 16.00 -7.07
C GLY A 475 19.73 16.69 -5.86
N ASN A 476 20.04 17.97 -6.03
CA ASN A 476 20.79 18.79 -5.06
C ASN A 476 19.93 19.35 -3.93
N PHE A 477 18.61 19.29 -4.04
CA PHE A 477 17.62 19.74 -3.05
C PHE A 477 16.56 18.66 -2.96
N SER A 478 16.94 17.54 -2.37
CA SER A 478 16.13 16.32 -2.36
C SER A 478 15.12 16.28 -1.21
N CYS A 479 15.33 17.07 -0.16
CA CYS A 479 14.34 17.25 0.90
C CYS A 479 13.38 18.40 0.57
N LEU A 480 12.14 18.30 1.04
CA LEU A 480 11.14 19.35 0.87
C LEU A 480 11.52 20.64 1.58
N CYS A 481 12.36 20.62 2.62
CA CYS A 481 12.80 21.84 3.29
C CYS A 481 13.73 22.73 2.45
N GLY A 482 14.16 22.27 1.27
CA GLY A 482 15.00 23.09 0.39
C GLY A 482 16.45 23.20 0.85
N ILE A 483 16.88 22.40 1.84
CA ILE A 483 18.28 22.27 2.19
C ILE A 483 19.07 21.64 1.02
N PRO A 484 20.29 22.11 0.73
CA PRO A 484 21.17 21.42 -0.20
C PRO A 484 21.54 20.02 0.32
N SER A 485 21.45 19.00 -0.54
CA SER A 485 21.77 17.59 -0.23
C SER A 485 23.20 17.40 0.31
N LYS A 486 24.13 18.30 -0.02
CA LYS A 486 25.51 18.29 0.52
C LYS A 486 25.57 18.67 2.00
N GLU A 487 24.59 19.45 2.48
CA GLU A 487 24.52 19.95 3.85
C GLU A 487 23.68 19.06 4.78
N HIS A 488 23.07 17.99 4.29
CA HIS A 488 22.31 17.06 5.13
C HIS A 488 23.12 16.51 6.32
N SER A 489 24.43 16.34 6.13
CA SER A 489 25.34 15.84 7.17
C SER A 489 25.88 16.93 8.11
N ASN A 490 25.61 18.20 7.81
CA ASN A 490 25.97 19.36 8.60
C ASN A 490 24.82 19.66 9.57
N LEU A 491 24.83 19.01 10.73
CA LEU A 491 23.71 19.07 11.67
C LEU A 491 23.41 20.50 12.17
N GLU A 492 24.44 21.34 12.36
CA GLU A 492 24.25 22.74 12.78
C GLU A 492 23.43 23.53 11.77
N TYR A 493 23.71 23.32 10.48
CA TYR A 493 22.95 23.93 9.40
C TYR A 493 21.58 23.27 9.25
N ALA A 494 21.53 21.94 9.23
CA ALA A 494 20.32 21.18 8.95
C ALA A 494 19.21 21.36 9.99
N LEU A 495 19.56 21.51 11.27
CA LEU A 495 18.59 21.71 12.35
C LEU A 495 17.86 23.07 12.27
N GLY A 496 18.43 24.05 11.55
CA GLY A 496 17.82 25.37 11.33
C GLY A 496 16.83 25.43 10.16
N PHE A 497 16.64 24.34 9.40
CA PHE A 497 15.74 24.33 8.24
C PHE A 497 14.33 23.89 8.62
N HIS A 498 13.35 24.64 8.09
CA HIS A 498 11.93 24.34 8.17
C HIS A 498 11.35 24.23 6.76
N PRO A 499 10.40 23.30 6.51
CA PRO A 499 9.70 23.25 5.25
C PRO A 499 8.94 24.55 4.97
N PRO A 500 9.11 25.17 3.78
CA PRO A 500 8.33 26.34 3.40
C PRO A 500 6.86 25.96 3.19
N SER A 501 5.96 26.93 3.40
CA SER A 501 4.53 26.75 3.17
C SER A 501 4.24 26.48 1.69
N LEU A 502 3.06 25.94 1.37
CA LEU A 502 2.66 25.75 -0.03
C LEU A 502 2.50 27.08 -0.77
N LEU A 503 2.12 28.14 -0.06
CA LEU A 503 2.04 29.49 -0.60
C LEU A 503 3.44 30.06 -0.87
N ASP A 504 4.37 29.95 0.08
CA ASP A 504 5.77 30.40 -0.10
C ASP A 504 6.40 29.72 -1.33
N ARG A 505 6.10 28.43 -1.53
CA ARG A 505 6.56 27.71 -2.73
C ARG A 505 6.03 28.34 -4.03
N CYS A 506 4.76 28.73 -4.04
CA CYS A 506 4.15 29.41 -5.18
C CYS A 506 4.77 30.79 -5.40
N GLU A 507 5.06 31.53 -4.33
CA GLU A 507 5.72 32.84 -4.40
C GLU A 507 7.14 32.72 -4.94
N VAL A 508 7.94 31.78 -4.44
CA VAL A 508 9.29 31.49 -4.95
C VAL A 508 9.23 31.08 -6.42
N PHE A 509 8.27 30.24 -6.81
CA PHE A 509 8.06 29.84 -8.20
C PHE A 509 7.75 31.05 -9.09
N LYS A 510 6.81 31.91 -8.68
CA LYS A 510 6.33 33.08 -9.44
C LYS A 510 7.24 34.32 -9.36
N GLY A 511 8.29 34.29 -8.53
CA GLY A 511 9.16 35.44 -8.30
C GLY A 511 10.00 35.91 -9.48
N GLY A 512 10.06 35.16 -10.59
CA GLY A 512 10.77 35.53 -11.81
C GLY A 512 9.86 35.73 -13.04
N CYS A 513 10.40 35.55 -14.25
CA CYS A 513 9.66 35.69 -15.51
C CYS A 513 9.38 34.35 -16.21
N LEU A 514 10.19 33.31 -15.94
CA LEU A 514 10.10 32.00 -16.60
C LEU A 514 8.84 31.23 -16.22
N TRP A 515 8.25 31.49 -15.05
CA TRP A 515 7.01 30.82 -14.63
C TRP A 515 5.87 31.02 -15.62
N ARG A 516 5.87 32.11 -16.41
CA ARG A 516 4.88 32.37 -17.46
C ARG A 516 4.89 31.32 -18.58
N ARG A 517 5.95 30.50 -18.67
CA ARG A 517 6.07 29.36 -19.60
C ARG A 517 5.45 28.06 -19.05
N PHE A 518 4.93 28.09 -17.81
CA PHE A 518 4.28 26.94 -17.19
C PHE A 518 2.99 26.57 -17.91
N SER A 519 2.80 25.27 -18.11
CA SER A 519 1.50 24.70 -18.46
C SER A 519 1.45 23.26 -17.94
N LEU A 520 0.27 22.64 -17.91
CA LEU A 520 0.14 21.23 -17.54
C LEU A 520 0.92 20.28 -18.47
N THR A 521 1.15 20.69 -19.72
CA THR A 521 1.96 19.94 -20.70
C THR A 521 3.45 20.27 -20.63
N ASN A 522 3.81 21.42 -20.06
CA ASN A 522 5.18 21.85 -19.80
C ASN A 522 5.34 22.31 -18.33
N PRO A 523 5.36 21.35 -17.38
CA PRO A 523 5.19 21.68 -15.97
C PRO A 523 6.46 22.24 -15.32
N SER A 524 7.64 22.06 -15.90
CA SER A 524 8.91 22.57 -15.36
C SER A 524 9.53 23.60 -16.33
N PRO A 525 9.21 24.89 -16.18
CA PRO A 525 9.78 25.94 -17.03
C PRO A 525 11.28 26.15 -16.77
N PHE A 526 11.82 25.62 -15.66
CA PHE A 526 13.22 25.74 -15.26
C PHE A 526 14.12 24.61 -15.76
N SER A 527 13.75 23.93 -16.85
CA SER A 527 14.59 22.89 -17.45
C SER A 527 15.92 23.48 -17.95
N PHE A 528 16.93 23.52 -17.09
CA PHE A 528 18.20 24.23 -17.32
C PHE A 528 18.95 23.76 -18.56
N SER A 529 18.73 22.53 -19.02
CA SER A 529 19.27 22.02 -20.29
C SER A 529 18.83 22.86 -21.49
N ASN A 530 17.63 23.44 -21.43
CA ASN A 530 16.97 24.12 -22.54
C ASN A 530 17.04 25.65 -22.43
N LEU A 531 17.49 26.18 -21.29
CA LEU A 531 17.60 27.61 -21.05
C LEU A 531 18.93 28.16 -21.58
N LYS A 532 18.83 29.25 -22.35
CA LYS A 532 19.99 30.03 -22.82
C LYS A 532 20.50 30.93 -21.70
N LYS A 533 21.66 31.56 -21.91
CA LYS A 533 22.24 32.48 -20.91
C LYS A 533 21.32 33.68 -20.67
N GLU A 534 20.69 34.17 -21.73
CA GLU A 534 19.80 35.33 -21.73
C GLU A 534 18.54 35.04 -20.89
N ASP A 535 17.92 33.86 -21.08
CA ASP A 535 16.77 33.42 -20.27
C ASP A 535 17.09 33.42 -18.75
N LEU A 536 18.31 33.02 -18.38
CA LEU A 536 18.76 32.97 -16.99
C LEU A 536 19.00 34.37 -16.43
N LEU A 537 19.54 35.29 -17.23
CA LEU A 537 19.74 36.68 -16.83
C LEU A 537 18.39 37.37 -16.62
N ASP A 538 17.44 37.22 -17.56
CA ASP A 538 16.10 37.80 -17.45
C ASP A 538 15.36 37.27 -16.22
N GLU A 539 15.48 35.98 -15.92
CA GLU A 539 14.89 35.35 -14.73
C GLU A 539 15.49 35.91 -13.43
N LEU A 540 16.82 36.04 -13.37
CA LEU A 540 17.51 36.54 -12.19
C LEU A 540 17.26 38.04 -12.00
N GLU A 541 17.22 38.82 -13.09
CA GLU A 541 16.90 40.25 -13.07
C GLU A 541 15.46 40.49 -12.61
N ALA A 542 14.48 39.70 -13.08
CA ALA A 542 13.11 39.74 -12.58
C ALA A 542 13.02 39.45 -11.07
N ARG A 543 13.95 38.66 -10.54
CA ARG A 543 14.12 38.37 -9.10
C ARG A 543 15.00 39.40 -8.37
N LYS A 544 15.37 40.51 -9.02
CA LYS A 544 16.24 41.58 -8.49
C LYS A 544 17.67 41.12 -8.18
N VAL A 545 18.20 40.16 -8.95
CA VAL A 545 19.56 39.62 -8.83
C VAL A 545 20.35 39.90 -10.11
N TYR A 546 21.26 40.87 -10.06
CA TYR A 546 22.00 41.36 -11.24
C TYR A 546 23.39 40.72 -11.34
N LEU A 547 23.59 39.78 -12.28
CA LEU A 547 24.81 38.94 -12.36
C LEU A 547 25.38 38.81 -13.78
N TYR A 548 25.40 39.90 -14.56
CA TYR A 548 25.79 39.89 -15.98
C TYR A 548 27.19 39.35 -16.28
N HIS A 549 28.12 39.48 -15.32
CA HIS A 549 29.51 39.03 -15.45
C HIS A 549 29.68 37.51 -15.33
N LEU A 550 28.70 36.78 -14.79
CA LEU A 550 28.81 35.34 -14.58
C LEU A 550 28.58 34.54 -15.88
N ASN A 551 29.20 33.37 -15.94
CA ASN A 551 28.97 32.41 -17.02
C ASN A 551 27.68 31.59 -16.78
N ARG A 552 27.21 30.88 -17.80
CA ARG A 552 25.97 30.10 -17.73
C ARG A 552 25.95 29.09 -16.56
N PRO A 553 26.99 28.25 -16.32
CA PRO A 553 27.02 27.36 -15.17
C PRO A 553 26.82 28.07 -13.81
N GLN A 554 27.48 29.20 -13.60
CA GLN A 554 27.36 29.99 -12.37
C GLN A 554 25.96 30.60 -12.22
N LEU A 555 25.34 31.07 -13.31
CA LEU A 555 23.96 31.56 -13.31
C LEU A 555 22.97 30.44 -12.96
N VAL A 556 23.16 29.23 -13.51
CA VAL A 556 22.35 28.05 -13.18
C VAL A 556 22.47 27.72 -11.69
N GLU A 557 23.69 27.66 -11.15
CA GLU A 557 23.91 27.38 -9.73
C GLU A 557 23.22 28.43 -8.82
N LYS A 558 23.31 29.72 -9.19
CA LYS A 558 22.66 30.78 -8.43
C LYS A 558 21.14 30.64 -8.47
N LEU A 559 20.55 30.41 -9.65
CA LEU A 559 19.11 30.25 -9.79
C LEU A 559 18.62 28.99 -9.06
N GLN A 560 19.35 27.87 -9.14
CA GLN A 560 19.05 26.67 -8.36
C GLN A 560 19.05 26.92 -6.86
N THR A 561 19.99 27.73 -6.38
CA THR A 561 20.06 28.14 -4.97
C THR A 561 18.85 28.96 -4.56
N ILE A 562 18.43 29.93 -5.38
CA ILE A 562 17.24 30.76 -5.11
C ILE A 562 15.95 29.93 -5.13
N LEU A 563 15.83 28.98 -6.06
CA LEU A 563 14.64 28.14 -6.20
C LEU A 563 14.53 27.06 -5.12
N HIS A 564 15.63 26.72 -4.43
CA HIS A 564 15.67 25.65 -3.43
C HIS A 564 15.07 24.32 -3.92
N GLY A 565 15.22 24.04 -5.23
CA GLY A 565 14.68 22.85 -5.90
C GLY A 565 13.20 22.90 -6.28
N ILE A 566 12.50 24.00 -6.07
CA ILE A 566 11.13 24.21 -6.56
C ILE A 566 11.16 24.26 -8.09
N GLN A 567 10.34 23.44 -8.74
CA GLN A 567 10.28 23.32 -10.20
C GLN A 567 8.95 23.80 -10.77
N ARG A 568 7.90 23.79 -9.96
CA ARG A 568 6.53 24.12 -10.34
C ARG A 568 5.66 24.41 -9.11
N PRO A 569 4.43 24.92 -9.28
CA PRO A 569 3.48 24.99 -8.18
C PRO A 569 3.21 23.59 -7.60
N PRO A 570 2.84 23.48 -6.31
CA PRO A 570 2.28 22.27 -5.74
C PRO A 570 1.15 21.72 -6.61
N ALA A 571 0.96 20.40 -6.62
CA ALA A 571 0.10 19.74 -7.60
C ALA A 571 -1.33 20.31 -7.58
N LEU A 572 -1.93 20.50 -6.41
CA LEU A 572 -3.27 21.07 -6.26
C LEU A 572 -3.34 22.58 -6.59
N TYR A 573 -2.20 23.29 -6.67
CA TYR A 573 -2.11 24.71 -7.01
C TYR A 573 -1.82 24.94 -8.50
N CYS A 574 -1.88 23.89 -9.32
CA CYS A 574 -1.58 23.96 -10.75
C CYS A 574 -2.74 24.45 -11.62
N SER A 575 -3.94 24.67 -11.07
CA SER A 575 -5.07 25.29 -11.78
C SER A 575 -5.30 26.72 -11.28
N GLU A 576 -5.93 27.55 -12.11
CA GLU A 576 -6.37 28.92 -11.75
C GLU A 576 -7.69 28.92 -10.96
N GLU A 577 -8.14 27.76 -10.49
CA GLU A 577 -9.39 27.64 -9.75
C GLU A 577 -9.19 28.08 -8.30
N ASP A 578 -10.15 28.83 -7.77
CA ASP A 578 -10.09 29.33 -6.39
C ASP A 578 -10.40 28.20 -5.39
N ILE A 579 -9.36 27.44 -5.03
CA ILE A 579 -9.42 26.38 -4.01
C ILE A 579 -8.52 26.67 -2.80
N LEU A 580 -7.97 27.89 -2.73
CA LEU A 580 -6.98 28.28 -1.73
C LEU A 580 -7.55 28.15 -0.31
N ASP A 581 -8.80 28.55 -0.11
CA ASP A 581 -9.47 28.45 1.18
C ASP A 581 -9.58 27.00 1.67
N HIS A 582 -9.83 26.05 0.75
CA HIS A 582 -9.92 24.61 1.06
C HIS A 582 -8.56 23.98 1.39
N LEU A 583 -7.45 24.64 1.05
CA LEU A 583 -6.09 24.13 1.22
C LEU A 583 -5.26 24.96 2.22
N SER A 584 -5.87 25.90 2.92
CA SER A 584 -5.22 26.79 3.90
C SER A 584 -4.46 26.06 5.00
N LEU A 585 -4.91 24.86 5.38
CA LEU A 585 -4.26 23.97 6.33
C LEU A 585 -3.65 22.73 5.68
N TYR A 586 -3.60 22.60 4.35
CA TYR A 586 -3.08 21.40 3.70
C TYR A 586 -1.56 21.31 3.80
N GLU A 587 -1.04 20.19 4.31
CA GLU A 587 0.40 20.00 4.55
C GLU A 587 0.97 18.83 3.74
N ILE A 588 2.22 18.98 3.32
CA ILE A 588 3.03 17.92 2.71
C ILE A 588 4.28 17.73 3.59
N PRO A 589 4.24 16.80 4.56
CA PRO A 589 5.32 16.66 5.54
C PRO A 589 6.66 16.28 4.90
N ALA A 590 7.75 16.86 5.40
CA ALA A 590 9.10 16.57 4.94
C ALA A 590 9.66 15.22 5.44
N CYS A 591 9.00 14.58 6.42
CA CYS A 591 9.28 13.21 6.84
C CYS A 591 8.12 12.26 6.47
N GLU A 592 8.47 11.07 5.98
CA GLU A 592 7.58 9.92 5.85
C GLU A 592 8.23 8.76 6.62
N PRO A 593 7.70 8.37 7.80
CA PRO A 593 8.42 7.48 8.71
C PRO A 593 8.71 6.08 8.17
N LEU A 594 7.85 5.49 7.34
CA LEU A 594 8.01 4.12 6.84
C LEU A 594 9.31 3.97 6.04
N HIS A 595 9.47 4.76 4.99
CA HIS A 595 10.65 4.70 4.13
C HIS A 595 11.87 5.32 4.79
N ASP A 596 11.70 6.41 5.54
CA ASP A 596 12.83 7.06 6.20
C ASP A 596 13.48 6.13 7.24
N ILE A 597 12.67 5.44 8.07
CA ILE A 597 13.17 4.42 9.01
C ILE A 597 13.77 3.23 8.26
N SER A 598 13.06 2.68 7.28
CA SER A 598 13.51 1.47 6.58
C SER A 598 14.86 1.67 5.90
N ASN A 599 15.07 2.83 5.26
CA ASN A 599 16.34 3.17 4.63
C ASN A 599 17.44 3.48 5.66
N VAL A 600 17.15 4.20 6.74
CA VAL A 600 18.15 4.43 7.81
C VAL A 600 18.60 3.12 8.44
N VAL A 601 17.68 2.19 8.73
CA VAL A 601 18.01 0.84 9.22
C VAL A 601 18.88 0.09 8.22
N GLN A 602 18.52 0.11 6.92
CA GLN A 602 19.34 -0.50 5.86
C GLN A 602 20.75 0.12 5.79
N HIS A 603 20.87 1.43 6.00
CA HIS A 603 22.16 2.11 6.03
C HIS A 603 22.99 1.68 7.24
N ILE A 604 22.38 1.55 8.43
CA ILE A 604 23.05 1.05 9.64
C ILE A 604 23.53 -0.40 9.45
N ILE A 605 22.68 -1.28 8.91
CA ILE A 605 23.03 -2.68 8.59
C ILE A 605 24.31 -2.75 7.74
N THR A 606 24.41 -1.86 6.75
CA THR A 606 25.48 -1.89 5.76
C THR A 606 26.77 -1.24 6.29
N GLU A 607 26.65 -0.15 7.06
CA GLU A 607 27.75 0.73 7.37
C GLU A 607 28.38 0.44 8.74
N LEU A 608 27.58 0.24 9.78
CA LEU A 608 28.04 0.10 11.17
C LEU A 608 29.13 -0.99 11.36
N PRO A 609 29.08 -2.17 10.71
CA PRO A 609 30.10 -3.21 10.87
C PRO A 609 31.52 -2.75 10.57
N SER A 610 31.66 -1.82 9.62
CA SER A 610 32.97 -1.33 9.16
C SER A 610 33.62 -0.34 10.13
N HIS A 611 32.92 0.04 11.19
CA HIS A 611 33.38 0.99 12.21
C HIS A 611 33.64 0.34 13.56
N PHE A 612 33.51 -0.98 13.68
CA PHE A 612 34.02 -1.70 14.84
C PHE A 612 35.55 -1.78 14.78
N GLU A 613 36.19 -1.51 15.91
CA GLU A 613 37.64 -1.71 16.08
C GLU A 613 37.99 -3.21 16.05
N ASP A 614 37.16 -4.04 16.70
CA ASP A 614 37.31 -5.49 16.73
C ASP A 614 36.70 -6.17 15.49
N LYS A 615 37.57 -6.78 14.66
CA LYS A 615 37.19 -7.56 13.47
C LYS A 615 36.36 -8.81 13.79
N SER A 616 36.42 -9.33 15.01
CA SER A 616 35.56 -10.43 15.45
C SER A 616 34.10 -9.98 15.54
N VAL A 617 33.87 -8.77 16.07
CA VAL A 617 32.55 -8.14 16.22
C VAL A 617 31.95 -7.83 14.84
N GLU A 618 32.76 -7.33 13.90
CA GLU A 618 32.33 -7.13 12.51
C GLU A 618 31.73 -8.41 11.90
N ARG A 619 32.44 -9.54 11.99
CA ARG A 619 31.98 -10.84 11.46
C ARG A 619 30.74 -11.36 12.19
N GLU A 620 30.66 -11.14 13.49
CA GLU A 620 29.50 -11.54 14.30
C GLU A 620 28.25 -10.74 13.91
N PHE A 621 28.40 -9.43 13.70
CA PHE A 621 27.33 -8.56 13.23
C PHE A 621 26.85 -8.98 11.83
N GLU A 622 27.75 -9.26 10.90
CA GLU A 622 27.40 -9.70 9.54
C GLU A 622 26.60 -11.01 9.56
N LYS A 623 27.01 -11.97 10.41
CA LYS A 623 26.26 -13.22 10.65
C LYS A 623 24.89 -12.95 11.26
N PHE A 624 24.82 -12.11 12.30
CA PHE A 624 23.56 -11.69 12.93
C PHE A 624 22.61 -11.06 11.91
N SER A 625 23.13 -10.17 11.07
CA SER A 625 22.33 -9.45 10.07
C SER A 625 21.78 -10.39 9.02
N THR A 626 22.64 -11.27 8.48
CA THR A 626 22.24 -12.30 7.51
C THR A 626 21.18 -13.23 8.09
N ALA A 627 21.35 -13.70 9.33
CA ALA A 627 20.39 -14.56 10.00
C ALA A 627 19.05 -13.86 10.31
N THR A 628 19.09 -12.56 10.60
CA THR A 628 17.88 -11.80 10.96
C THR A 628 17.05 -11.39 9.76
N ILE A 629 17.71 -10.98 8.66
CA ILE A 629 17.05 -10.53 7.43
C ILE A 629 16.65 -11.75 6.58
N GLY A 630 17.50 -12.78 6.53
CA GLY A 630 17.34 -13.95 5.68
C GLY A 630 17.45 -13.63 4.19
N ASP A 631 16.84 -14.45 3.34
CA ASP A 631 16.87 -14.32 1.87
C ASP A 631 15.86 -13.27 1.33
N LYS A 632 15.51 -12.26 2.13
CA LYS A 632 14.54 -11.23 1.73
C LYS A 632 15.19 -10.25 0.76
N ASN A 633 14.60 -10.14 -0.42
CA ASN A 633 15.02 -9.16 -1.44
C ASN A 633 14.68 -7.70 -1.06
N GLN A 634 13.70 -7.49 -0.17
CA GLN A 634 13.27 -6.18 0.30
C GLN A 634 12.92 -6.24 1.78
N ILE A 635 13.43 -5.30 2.57
CA ILE A 635 13.10 -5.12 3.98
C ILE A 635 11.83 -4.25 4.04
N ARG A 636 10.73 -4.80 4.57
CA ARG A 636 9.51 -4.02 4.83
C ARG A 636 9.64 -3.23 6.13
N GLY A 637 8.77 -2.23 6.35
CA GLY A 637 8.77 -1.42 7.58
C GLY A 637 8.75 -2.24 8.86
N SER A 638 7.90 -3.28 8.93
CA SER A 638 7.85 -4.20 10.06
C SER A 638 9.14 -5.02 10.24
N ASP A 639 9.80 -5.39 9.14
CA ASP A 639 11.10 -6.07 9.18
C ASP A 639 12.20 -5.14 9.71
N ALA A 640 12.22 -3.87 9.26
CA ALA A 640 13.18 -2.87 9.70
C ALA A 640 13.05 -2.55 11.20
N ARG A 641 11.83 -2.40 11.71
CA ARG A 641 11.56 -2.19 13.14
C ARG A 641 11.99 -3.37 14.00
N LEU A 642 11.63 -4.58 13.56
CA LEU A 642 12.06 -5.80 14.26
C LEU A 642 13.59 -5.94 14.25
N PHE A 643 14.23 -5.58 13.14
CA PHE A 643 15.69 -5.55 13.05
C PHE A 643 16.30 -4.57 14.05
N ALA A 644 15.81 -3.34 14.14
CA ALA A 644 16.32 -2.33 15.07
C ALA A 644 16.27 -2.84 16.52
N ILE A 645 15.16 -3.47 16.93
CA ILE A 645 15.02 -4.07 18.28
C ILE A 645 16.05 -5.18 18.50
N LYS A 646 16.17 -6.11 17.55
CA LYS A 646 17.13 -7.21 17.65
C LYS A 646 18.58 -6.70 17.67
N LEU A 647 18.87 -5.65 16.90
CA LEU A 647 20.17 -5.00 16.87
C LEU A 647 20.51 -4.38 18.23
N ALA A 648 19.57 -3.68 18.87
CA ALA A 648 19.80 -3.14 20.21
C ALA A 648 20.06 -4.25 21.25
N LYS A 649 19.36 -5.39 21.16
CA LYS A 649 19.63 -6.56 22.03
C LYS A 649 21.02 -7.14 21.79
N PHE A 650 21.42 -7.25 20.52
CA PHE A 650 22.75 -7.72 20.14
C PHE A 650 23.84 -6.77 20.67
N ALA A 651 23.67 -5.46 20.46
CA ALA A 651 24.58 -4.44 20.99
C ALA A 651 24.66 -4.48 22.52
N LEU A 652 23.53 -4.68 23.22
CA LEU A 652 23.53 -4.80 24.69
C LEU A 652 24.36 -5.98 25.18
N SER A 653 24.30 -7.13 24.51
CA SER A 653 25.14 -8.29 24.84
C SER A 653 26.62 -7.95 24.70
N LEU A 654 27.00 -7.38 23.56
CA LEU A 654 28.39 -7.01 23.28
C LEU A 654 28.91 -5.93 24.25
N TYR A 655 28.06 -4.99 24.66
CA TYR A 655 28.41 -3.97 25.63
C TYR A 655 28.64 -4.56 27.02
N ASN A 656 27.79 -5.49 27.45
CA ASN A 656 27.98 -6.21 28.72
C ASN A 656 29.27 -7.06 28.72
N GLU A 657 29.64 -7.58 27.55
CA GLU A 657 30.93 -8.26 27.31
C GLU A 657 32.11 -7.28 27.17
N LYS A 658 31.87 -5.96 27.23
CA LYS A 658 32.86 -4.88 27.04
C LYS A 658 33.56 -4.89 25.69
N ARG A 659 32.89 -5.39 24.65
CA ARG A 659 33.41 -5.51 23.27
C ARG A 659 33.04 -4.32 22.37
N ILE A 660 32.10 -3.48 22.81
CA ILE A 660 31.72 -2.23 22.14
C ILE A 660 31.59 -1.10 23.18
N SER A 661 31.65 0.15 22.71
CA SER A 661 31.46 1.34 23.55
C SER A 661 29.98 1.58 23.90
N LEU A 662 29.76 2.41 24.93
CA LEU A 662 28.42 2.87 25.30
C LEU A 662 27.74 3.62 24.15
N ASP A 663 28.47 4.48 23.44
CA ASP A 663 27.97 5.23 22.29
C ASP A 663 27.30 4.35 21.22
N ILE A 664 27.85 3.16 20.95
CA ILE A 664 27.28 2.22 19.97
C ILE A 664 25.96 1.63 20.50
N LEU A 665 25.91 1.28 21.79
CA LEU A 665 24.68 0.82 22.43
C LEU A 665 23.61 1.92 22.41
N GLU A 666 24.01 3.15 22.73
CA GLU A 666 23.13 4.33 22.71
C GLU A 666 22.63 4.67 21.31
N LEU A 667 23.45 4.50 20.27
CA LEU A 667 23.03 4.66 18.88
C LEU A 667 21.93 3.65 18.52
N CYS A 668 22.13 2.38 18.87
CA CYS A 668 21.17 1.31 18.58
C CYS A 668 19.86 1.50 19.35
N THR A 669 19.93 1.86 20.63
CA THR A 669 18.76 2.08 21.49
C THR A 669 17.99 3.34 21.11
N SER A 670 18.68 4.44 20.76
CA SER A 670 18.03 5.65 20.24
C SER A 670 17.23 5.35 18.97
N LEU A 671 17.77 4.52 18.06
CA LEU A 671 17.05 4.09 16.88
C LEU A 671 15.77 3.30 17.24
N VAL A 672 15.83 2.40 18.23
CA VAL A 672 14.65 1.68 18.72
C VAL A 672 13.59 2.65 19.24
N GLU A 673 13.98 3.63 20.05
CA GLU A 673 13.03 4.61 20.60
C GLU A 673 12.41 5.50 19.51
N ILE A 674 13.21 6.00 18.56
CA ILE A 674 12.71 6.74 17.40
C ILE A 674 11.67 5.89 16.64
N THR A 675 12.00 4.64 16.32
CA THR A 675 11.06 3.76 15.60
C THR A 675 9.81 3.43 16.42
N GLY A 676 9.94 3.30 17.73
CA GLY A 676 8.83 3.09 18.65
C GLY A 676 7.86 4.26 18.63
N ILE A 677 8.38 5.47 18.84
CA ILE A 677 7.59 6.70 18.90
C ILE A 677 6.89 6.98 17.57
N CYS A 678 7.56 6.78 16.43
CA CYS A 678 6.95 6.97 15.11
C CYS A 678 5.70 6.10 14.87
N TYR A 679 5.60 4.93 15.52
CA TYR A 679 4.48 3.99 15.38
C TYR A 679 3.52 3.98 16.59
N MET A 680 3.71 4.89 17.55
CA MET A 680 2.81 5.01 18.70
C MET A 680 1.40 5.41 18.27
N HIS A 681 0.41 4.89 18.99
CA HIS A 681 -0.98 5.30 18.78
C HIS A 681 -1.19 6.75 19.21
N TYR A 682 -2.22 7.37 18.63
CA TYR A 682 -2.59 8.74 18.95
C TYR A 682 -2.78 8.97 20.46
N ASN A 683 -3.42 8.03 21.17
CA ASN A 683 -3.69 8.15 22.61
C ASN A 683 -2.42 8.12 23.49
N GLN A 684 -1.27 7.74 22.94
CA GLN A 684 0.00 7.73 23.65
C GLN A 684 0.85 8.98 23.33
N ARG A 685 0.39 9.83 22.40
CA ARG A 685 1.08 11.06 22.02
C ARG A 685 0.92 12.11 23.12
N SER A 686 2.02 12.48 23.75
CA SER A 686 2.08 13.47 24.84
C SER A 686 3.24 14.45 24.64
N PRO A 687 3.28 15.59 25.37
CA PRO A 687 4.43 16.51 25.32
C PRO A 687 5.74 15.80 25.63
N LYS A 688 5.73 14.88 26.61
CA LYS A 688 6.86 14.00 26.95
C LYS A 688 7.38 13.21 25.75
N GLN A 689 6.49 12.58 24.99
CA GLN A 689 6.88 11.80 23.80
C GLN A 689 7.41 12.67 22.66
N ILE A 690 6.91 13.90 22.53
CA ILE A 690 7.42 14.86 21.55
C ILE A 690 8.84 15.27 21.93
N LEU A 691 9.08 15.69 23.18
CA LEU A 691 10.41 16.00 23.69
C LEU A 691 11.37 14.82 23.52
N ARG A 692 10.92 13.61 23.89
CA ARG A 692 11.70 12.38 23.73
C ARG A 692 12.11 12.16 22.27
N LEU A 693 11.21 12.36 21.31
CA LEU A 693 11.56 12.20 19.90
C LEU A 693 12.61 13.24 19.44
N TYR A 694 12.49 14.51 19.84
CA TYR A 694 13.50 15.53 19.55
C TYR A 694 14.87 15.12 20.12
N ASN A 695 14.89 14.71 21.39
CA ASN A 695 16.12 14.31 22.08
C ASN A 695 16.75 13.06 21.49
N GLN A 696 15.96 12.01 21.21
CA GLN A 696 16.46 10.76 20.66
C GLN A 696 16.92 10.91 19.20
N THR A 697 16.23 11.69 18.37
CA THR A 697 16.68 11.98 16.99
C THR A 697 17.96 12.81 16.97
N PHE A 698 18.08 13.80 17.85
CA PHE A 698 19.33 14.55 18.02
C PHE A 698 20.46 13.62 18.49
N LYS A 699 20.22 12.81 19.52
CA LYS A 699 21.18 11.84 20.06
C LYS A 699 21.68 10.87 19.01
N PHE A 700 20.75 10.23 18.30
CA PHE A 700 21.06 9.36 17.17
C PHE A 700 21.90 10.07 16.09
N SER A 701 21.53 11.30 15.73
CA SER A 701 22.21 12.03 14.65
C SER A 701 23.66 12.37 14.97
N TYR A 702 23.97 12.84 16.19
CA TYR A 702 25.35 13.17 16.56
C TYR A 702 26.16 11.90 16.82
N LEU A 703 25.56 10.85 17.39
CA LEU A 703 26.23 9.55 17.57
C LEU A 703 26.61 8.94 16.23
N CYS A 704 25.75 9.02 15.21
CA CYS A 704 26.14 8.64 13.85
C CYS A 704 27.37 9.42 13.38
N LYS A 705 27.44 10.74 13.60
CA LYS A 705 28.60 11.55 13.22
C LYS A 705 29.86 11.19 14.02
N SER A 706 29.72 10.84 15.30
CA SER A 706 30.82 10.46 16.19
C SER A 706 31.40 9.08 15.82
N ILE A 707 30.52 8.09 15.65
CA ILE A 707 30.89 6.68 15.44
C ILE A 707 31.24 6.40 13.97
N ILE A 708 30.39 6.84 13.04
CA ILE A 708 30.54 6.53 11.61
C ILE A 708 31.46 7.54 10.94
N GLY A 709 31.38 8.82 11.33
CA GLY A 709 32.16 9.89 10.70
C GLY A 709 31.97 9.91 9.19
N ILE A 710 33.01 9.53 8.45
CA ILE A 710 32.98 9.33 6.99
C ILE A 710 32.63 7.86 6.69
N PRO A 711 31.50 7.60 6.00
CA PRO A 711 31.12 6.25 5.61
C PRO A 711 32.18 5.56 4.73
N LYS A 712 32.43 4.28 5.00
CA LYS A 712 33.39 3.37 4.35
C LYS A 712 32.74 2.46 3.31
N LYS A 713 31.48 2.03 3.49
CA LYS A 713 30.80 1.09 2.57
C LYS A 713 29.87 1.76 1.59
N MET A 714 29.34 2.93 1.93
CA MET A 714 28.54 3.75 1.03
C MET A 714 29.02 5.20 0.98
N THR A 715 28.45 5.99 0.07
CA THR A 715 28.80 7.42 -0.03
C THR A 715 28.15 8.21 1.11
N ALA A 716 28.77 9.32 1.53
CA ALA A 716 28.19 10.25 2.50
C ALA A 716 26.81 10.76 2.06
N ARG A 717 26.62 11.00 0.75
CA ARG A 717 25.33 11.40 0.16
C ARG A 717 24.23 10.34 0.34
N LYS A 718 24.58 9.05 0.40
CA LYS A 718 23.63 7.97 0.63
C LYS A 718 23.34 7.81 2.12
N PHE A 719 24.38 7.68 2.95
CA PHE A 719 24.22 7.46 4.39
C PHE A 719 23.53 8.63 5.09
N TYR A 720 24.09 9.84 4.95
CA TYR A 720 23.52 11.10 5.44
C TYR A 720 22.58 11.74 4.41
N GLY A 721 21.92 10.93 3.58
CA GLY A 721 21.03 11.40 2.52
C GLY A 721 19.70 11.94 3.04
N SER A 722 18.74 12.09 2.12
CA SER A 722 17.40 12.62 2.44
C SER A 722 16.70 11.84 3.55
N HIS A 723 16.80 10.50 3.58
CA HIS A 723 16.15 9.70 4.62
C HIS A 723 16.71 9.96 6.02
N PHE A 724 18.04 10.08 6.15
CA PHE A 724 18.67 10.42 7.43
C PHE A 724 18.26 11.83 7.87
N HIS A 725 18.33 12.80 6.97
CA HIS A 725 17.93 14.18 7.26
C HIS A 725 16.45 14.28 7.63
N SER A 726 15.55 13.66 6.85
CA SER A 726 14.12 13.65 7.13
C SER A 726 13.79 12.98 8.46
N LEU A 727 14.44 11.87 8.81
CA LEU A 727 14.22 11.20 10.10
C LEU A 727 14.75 12.03 11.28
N THR A 728 15.95 12.60 11.16
CA THR A 728 16.61 13.29 12.29
C THR A 728 16.14 14.72 12.50
N VAL A 729 15.74 15.40 11.42
CA VAL A 729 15.26 16.79 11.45
C VAL A 729 13.74 16.82 11.39
N HIS A 730 13.12 16.21 10.38
CA HIS A 730 11.69 16.45 10.12
C HIS A 730 10.74 15.53 10.89
N ALA A 731 11.12 14.31 11.27
CA ALA A 731 10.25 13.44 12.07
C ALA A 731 9.76 14.09 13.38
N PRO A 732 10.62 14.72 14.21
CA PRO A 732 10.14 15.40 15.42
C PRO A 732 9.29 16.64 15.13
N GLN A 733 9.57 17.39 14.05
CA GLN A 733 8.73 18.51 13.60
C GLN A 733 7.34 18.03 13.19
N THR A 734 7.28 16.99 12.37
CA THR A 734 6.01 16.39 11.94
C THR A 734 5.25 15.80 13.12
N ASN A 735 5.92 15.11 14.06
CA ASN A 735 5.27 14.53 15.24
C ASN A 735 4.69 15.58 16.19
N ARG A 736 5.24 16.80 16.20
CA ARG A 736 4.71 17.94 16.97
C ARG A 736 3.33 18.40 16.46
N MET A 737 2.97 18.06 15.22
CA MET A 737 1.65 18.36 14.67
C MET A 737 0.78 17.10 14.53
N PHE A 738 1.28 16.10 13.83
CA PHE A 738 0.55 14.88 13.50
C PHE A 738 0.98 13.72 14.39
N CYS A 739 0.07 12.78 14.63
CA CYS A 739 0.49 11.45 15.03
C CYS A 739 1.23 10.81 13.84
N LEU A 740 2.51 10.50 14.00
CA LEU A 740 3.31 9.92 12.91
C LEU A 740 2.71 8.62 12.37
N ARG A 741 2.08 7.80 13.23
CA ARG A 741 1.38 6.59 12.82
C ARG A 741 0.27 6.86 11.81
N SER A 742 -0.47 7.95 11.94
CA SER A 742 -1.56 8.32 11.03
C SER A 742 -1.08 8.65 9.62
N ILE A 743 0.19 9.06 9.45
CA ILE A 743 0.76 9.40 8.14
C ILE A 743 1.62 8.28 7.54
N ILE A 744 1.83 7.17 8.25
CA ILE A 744 2.54 5.99 7.74
C ILE A 744 1.68 5.31 6.67
N PRO A 745 2.18 5.13 5.43
CA PRO A 745 1.41 4.63 4.30
C PRO A 745 1.32 3.09 4.22
N GLU A 746 1.53 2.37 5.33
CA GLU A 746 1.67 0.90 5.29
C GLU A 746 0.36 0.20 4.88
N GLN A 747 -0.81 0.74 5.25
CA GLN A 747 -2.09 0.17 4.82
C GLN A 747 -2.36 0.46 3.34
N GLU A 748 -1.98 1.65 2.87
CA GLU A 748 -2.09 2.09 1.49
C GLU A 748 -1.19 1.25 0.57
N GLU A 749 0.08 1.05 0.94
CA GLU A 749 1.02 0.18 0.21
C GLU A 749 0.55 -1.28 0.16
N ARG A 750 -0.02 -1.80 1.25
CA ARG A 750 -0.61 -3.15 1.25
C ARG A 750 -1.82 -3.23 0.32
N SER A 751 -2.67 -2.21 0.33
CA SER A 751 -3.83 -2.11 -0.56
C SER A 751 -3.39 -2.03 -2.02
N PHE A 752 -2.31 -1.30 -2.31
CA PHE A 752 -1.71 -1.28 -3.64
C PHE A 752 -1.04 -2.62 -4.00
N GLY A 753 -0.43 -3.30 -3.03
CA GLY A 753 0.07 -4.67 -3.17
C GLY A 753 -1.05 -5.66 -3.54
N ASP A 754 -2.23 -5.53 -2.94
CA ASP A 754 -3.42 -6.30 -3.30
C ASP A 754 -3.85 -6.01 -4.75
N LEU A 755 -3.89 -4.73 -5.17
CA LEU A 755 -4.16 -4.33 -6.56
C LEU A 755 -3.16 -4.97 -7.54
N ARG A 756 -1.87 -4.95 -7.21
CA ARG A 756 -0.81 -5.58 -8.01
C ARG A 756 -1.02 -7.09 -8.11
N ASN A 757 -1.25 -7.76 -6.99
CA ASN A 757 -1.47 -9.21 -6.94
C ASN A 757 -2.72 -9.63 -7.73
N ILE A 758 -3.83 -8.92 -7.57
CA ILE A 758 -5.07 -9.12 -8.33
C ILE A 758 -4.78 -9.00 -9.82
N SER A 759 -4.07 -7.95 -10.23
CA SER A 759 -3.75 -7.70 -11.63
C SER A 759 -2.88 -8.82 -12.22
N LEU A 760 -1.85 -9.26 -11.48
CA LEU A 760 -0.97 -10.39 -11.87
C LEU A 760 -1.75 -11.67 -12.12
N GLN A 761 -2.77 -11.97 -11.31
CA GLN A 761 -3.52 -13.21 -11.37
C GLN A 761 -4.68 -13.18 -12.38
N THR A 762 -5.16 -12.00 -12.76
CA THR A 762 -6.45 -11.88 -13.45
C THR A 762 -6.42 -11.11 -14.76
N SER A 763 -5.35 -10.38 -15.04
CA SER A 763 -5.20 -9.67 -16.31
C SER A 763 -4.61 -10.56 -17.39
N ASN A 764 -5.09 -10.38 -18.63
CA ASN A 764 -4.48 -10.94 -19.83
C ASN A 764 -3.39 -10.02 -20.43
N ARG A 765 -2.88 -9.07 -19.64
CA ARG A 765 -1.87 -8.05 -20.01
C ARG A 765 -2.29 -7.11 -21.14
N GLN A 766 -3.58 -7.05 -21.46
CA GLN A 766 -4.08 -6.05 -22.41
C GLN A 766 -4.25 -4.72 -21.67
N CYS A 767 -3.47 -3.72 -22.08
CA CYS A 767 -3.41 -2.36 -21.53
C CYS A 767 -4.80 -1.80 -21.13
N GLY A 768 -5.78 -1.82 -22.04
CA GLY A 768 -7.14 -1.30 -21.78
C GLY A 768 -8.05 -2.14 -20.88
N LYS A 769 -7.57 -3.27 -20.33
CA LYS A 769 -8.35 -4.14 -19.44
C LYS A 769 -7.76 -4.27 -18.04
N VAL A 770 -6.55 -3.77 -17.80
CA VAL A 770 -5.89 -3.91 -16.50
C VAL A 770 -6.66 -3.13 -15.43
N ILE A 771 -6.93 -1.85 -15.69
CA ILE A 771 -7.59 -0.95 -14.73
C ILE A 771 -8.99 -1.46 -14.37
N ASP A 772 -9.87 -1.70 -15.36
CA ASP A 772 -11.24 -2.15 -15.11
C ASP A 772 -11.30 -3.46 -14.32
N ASN A 773 -10.43 -4.43 -14.63
CA ASN A 773 -10.35 -5.70 -13.90
C ASN A 773 -9.81 -5.52 -12.48
N ALA A 774 -8.80 -4.65 -12.31
CA ALA A 774 -8.22 -4.34 -11.01
C ALA A 774 -9.26 -3.67 -10.12
N MET A 775 -9.96 -2.63 -10.60
CA MET A 775 -11.02 -1.92 -9.89
C MET A 775 -12.12 -2.88 -9.42
N LEU A 776 -12.69 -3.66 -10.35
CA LEU A 776 -13.79 -4.59 -10.05
C LEU A 776 -13.44 -5.56 -8.91
N ARG A 777 -12.24 -6.13 -8.98
CA ARG A 777 -11.81 -7.16 -8.04
C ARG A 777 -11.32 -6.57 -6.73
N PHE A 778 -10.69 -5.40 -6.76
CA PHE A 778 -10.25 -4.70 -5.57
C PHE A 778 -11.44 -4.25 -4.71
N ILE A 779 -12.47 -3.67 -5.33
CA ILE A 779 -13.70 -3.29 -4.64
C ILE A 779 -14.37 -4.51 -4.00
N ASN A 780 -14.42 -5.64 -4.72
CA ASN A 780 -14.94 -6.89 -4.14
C ASN A 780 -14.05 -7.44 -3.02
N HIS A 781 -12.74 -7.33 -3.17
CA HIS A 781 -11.76 -7.76 -2.16
C HIS A 781 -11.88 -6.93 -0.87
N GLN A 782 -12.10 -5.63 -0.97
CA GLN A 782 -12.31 -4.76 0.20
C GLN A 782 -13.61 -5.05 0.97
N LYS A 783 -14.59 -5.71 0.34
CA LYS A 783 -15.84 -6.14 0.98
C LYS A 783 -15.75 -7.52 1.66
N ASN A 784 -14.63 -8.24 1.53
CA ASN A 784 -14.51 -9.59 2.08
C ASN A 784 -14.03 -9.54 3.55
N GLU A 785 -14.90 -9.94 4.47
CA GLU A 785 -14.68 -9.88 5.92
C GLU A 785 -13.68 -10.93 6.44
N ASN A 786 -13.37 -11.98 5.67
CA ASN A 786 -12.54 -13.11 6.12
C ASN A 786 -11.01 -12.90 5.95
N LYS A 787 -10.54 -11.65 5.89
CA LYS A 787 -9.10 -11.37 5.66
C LYS A 787 -8.31 -11.50 6.97
N VAL A 788 -7.26 -12.32 6.96
CA VAL A 788 -6.31 -12.40 8.08
C VAL A 788 -5.57 -11.07 8.21
N ASP A 789 -5.63 -10.46 9.40
CA ASP A 789 -4.91 -9.23 9.70
C ASP A 789 -3.44 -9.52 10.05
N TYR A 790 -2.61 -9.61 9.01
CA TYR A 790 -1.16 -9.76 9.16
C TYR A 790 -0.50 -8.59 9.90
N THR A 791 -1.11 -7.40 9.91
CA THR A 791 -0.60 -6.22 10.64
C THR A 791 -0.59 -6.50 12.13
N LYS A 792 -1.73 -6.95 12.66
CA LYS A 792 -1.88 -7.29 14.08
C LYS A 792 -0.90 -8.37 14.53
N ILE A 793 -0.64 -9.37 13.68
CA ILE A 793 0.34 -10.42 13.96
C ILE A 793 1.76 -9.83 14.04
N GLN A 794 2.15 -9.00 13.08
CA GLN A 794 3.47 -8.38 13.04
C GLN A 794 3.69 -7.42 14.21
N GLU A 795 2.72 -6.55 14.52
CA GLU A 795 2.79 -5.65 15.67
C GLU A 795 2.91 -6.42 16.99
N SER A 796 2.19 -7.54 17.14
CA SER A 796 2.30 -8.39 18.31
C SER A 796 3.72 -8.95 18.50
N ILE A 797 4.35 -9.43 17.42
CA ILE A 797 5.73 -9.92 17.45
C ILE A 797 6.71 -8.79 17.81
N ILE A 798 6.58 -7.63 17.18
CA ILE A 798 7.43 -6.47 17.42
C ILE A 798 7.30 -6.02 18.88
N SER A 799 6.06 -5.86 19.38
CA SER A 799 5.78 -5.47 20.76
C SER A 799 6.37 -6.46 21.76
N HIS A 800 6.19 -7.76 21.52
CA HIS A 800 6.78 -8.81 22.37
C HIS A 800 8.31 -8.73 22.41
N GLN A 801 8.97 -8.52 21.27
CA GLN A 801 10.42 -8.39 21.23
C GLN A 801 10.93 -7.10 21.89
N ALA A 802 10.20 -6.00 21.72
CA ALA A 802 10.54 -4.71 22.35
C ALA A 802 10.51 -4.80 23.88
N LYS A 803 9.53 -5.52 24.46
CA LYS A 803 9.41 -5.73 25.91
C LYS A 803 10.59 -6.49 26.55
N LEU A 804 11.43 -7.14 25.74
CA LEU A 804 12.61 -7.86 26.21
C LEU A 804 13.84 -6.95 26.35
N LEU A 805 13.76 -5.69 25.90
CA LEU A 805 14.80 -4.70 26.16
C LEU A 805 14.63 -4.12 27.58
N PRO A 806 15.73 -3.70 28.23
CA PRO A 806 15.65 -2.95 29.47
C PRO A 806 14.79 -1.69 29.33
N ALA A 807 14.18 -1.24 30.42
CA ALA A 807 13.45 0.02 30.42
C ALA A 807 14.41 1.18 30.09
N PHE A 808 13.99 2.03 29.14
CA PHE A 808 14.75 3.23 28.79
C PHE A 808 14.63 4.27 29.91
N GLY A 809 15.73 4.95 30.21
CA GLY A 809 15.77 6.07 31.15
C GLY A 809 15.59 7.43 30.46
N ASP A 810 15.71 8.49 31.25
CA ASP A 810 15.78 9.89 30.79
C ASP A 810 16.88 10.11 29.75
N THR A 811 16.72 11.09 28.85
CA THR A 811 17.79 11.41 27.89
C THR A 811 18.89 12.17 28.60
N ILE A 812 20.14 11.71 28.46
CA ILE A 812 21.31 12.30 29.10
C ILE A 812 22.28 12.79 28.03
N PHE A 813 22.76 14.03 28.17
CA PHE A 813 23.84 14.62 27.37
C PHE A 813 24.99 15.08 28.28
N SER A 814 26.22 14.73 27.92
CA SER A 814 27.39 15.13 28.70
C SER A 814 27.73 16.60 28.51
N ILE A 815 28.30 17.24 29.54
CA ILE A 815 28.82 18.60 29.44
C ILE A 815 29.94 18.72 28.38
N GLU A 816 30.65 17.63 28.12
CA GLU A 816 31.68 17.56 27.08
C GLU A 816 31.10 17.81 25.67
N LEU A 817 29.89 17.31 25.39
CA LEU A 817 29.20 17.60 24.13
C LEU A 817 28.96 19.10 23.97
N LEU A 818 28.54 19.78 25.04
CA LEU A 818 28.27 21.21 25.04
C LEU A 818 29.56 22.03 24.87
N ARG A 819 30.69 21.57 25.44
CA ARG A 819 32.01 22.20 25.27
C ARG A 819 32.53 22.04 23.85
N ASN A 820 32.43 20.83 23.29
CA ASN A 820 32.98 20.49 21.97
C ASN A 820 32.10 21.00 20.82
N ARG A 821 30.78 21.07 21.02
CA ARG A 821 29.78 21.40 19.98
C ARG A 821 28.70 22.37 20.50
N PRO A 822 29.07 23.56 21.00
CA PRO A 822 28.12 24.48 21.63
C PRO A 822 27.04 24.98 20.67
N THR A 823 27.41 25.31 19.43
CA THR A 823 26.45 25.81 18.43
C THR A 823 25.45 24.72 18.04
N LEU A 824 25.90 23.48 17.85
CA LEU A 824 25.03 22.34 17.56
C LEU A 824 23.99 22.09 18.66
N PHE A 825 24.44 22.09 19.92
CA PHE A 825 23.52 21.86 21.04
C PHE A 825 22.55 23.03 21.23
N GLN A 826 22.99 24.27 21.01
CA GLN A 826 22.09 25.43 20.96
C GLN A 826 21.01 25.27 19.88
N LYS A 827 21.36 24.81 18.67
CA LYS A 827 20.39 24.57 17.59
C LYS A 827 19.39 23.47 17.94
N HIS A 828 19.77 22.49 18.75
CA HIS A 828 18.81 21.54 19.32
C HIS A 828 17.86 22.23 20.30
N CYS A 829 18.40 23.04 21.24
CA CYS A 829 17.62 23.78 22.24
C CYS A 829 16.58 24.73 21.60
N GLU A 830 16.95 25.43 20.52
CA GLU A 830 16.04 26.30 19.76
C GLU A 830 14.75 25.56 19.30
N ARG A 831 14.84 24.26 19.01
CA ARG A 831 13.72 23.44 18.49
C ARG A 831 12.80 22.92 19.59
N ILE A 832 13.23 23.02 20.83
CA ILE A 832 12.50 22.60 22.04
C ILE A 832 12.36 23.76 23.03
N ALA A 833 12.44 25.01 22.55
CA ALA A 833 12.47 26.21 23.39
C ALA A 833 11.30 26.28 24.38
N ASP A 834 10.14 25.78 23.99
CA ASP A 834 8.93 25.69 24.80
C ASP A 834 9.05 24.72 25.99
N PHE A 835 9.86 23.68 25.88
CA PHE A 835 10.20 22.81 27.00
C PHE A 835 11.27 23.44 27.91
N LEU A 836 12.01 24.43 27.44
CA LEU A 836 13.07 25.10 28.19
C LEU A 836 12.58 26.32 28.97
N LEU A 837 11.54 27.00 28.47
CA LEU A 837 10.98 28.21 29.07
C LEU A 837 10.55 28.04 30.54
N PRO A 838 9.99 26.89 31.00
CA PRO A 838 9.68 26.69 32.43
C PRO A 838 10.91 26.70 33.35
N GLY A 839 12.11 26.54 32.79
CA GLY A 839 13.37 26.51 33.54
C GLY A 839 13.77 25.12 34.05
N GLU A 840 14.86 25.10 34.80
CA GLU A 840 15.44 23.88 35.37
C GLU A 840 14.44 23.18 36.32
N ASN A 841 14.57 21.85 36.45
CA ASN A 841 13.77 20.94 37.26
C ASN A 841 12.32 20.72 36.78
N HIS A 842 11.95 21.25 35.62
CA HIS A 842 10.67 20.96 34.96
C HIS A 842 10.81 19.85 33.92
N TRP A 843 11.45 20.16 32.80
CA TRP A 843 11.72 19.19 31.71
C TRP A 843 13.17 18.79 31.60
N TRP A 844 14.06 19.48 32.31
CA TRP A 844 15.48 19.20 32.31
C TRP A 844 16.13 19.64 33.63
N SER A 845 17.26 19.03 33.98
CA SER A 845 18.09 19.38 35.14
C SER A 845 19.57 19.21 34.82
N PHE A 846 20.43 19.81 35.63
CA PHE A 846 21.88 19.60 35.58
C PHE A 846 22.38 18.90 36.86
N ASP A 847 23.09 17.76 36.70
CA ASP A 847 23.64 17.00 37.84
C ASP A 847 25.09 17.34 38.19
N GLY A 848 25.66 18.38 37.56
CA GLY A 848 27.08 18.76 37.65
C GLY A 848 27.95 18.22 36.50
N LYS A 849 27.54 17.15 35.82
CA LYS A 849 28.30 16.55 34.70
C LYS A 849 27.47 16.36 33.44
N HIS A 850 26.16 16.25 33.58
CA HIS A 850 25.23 15.92 32.51
C HIS A 850 23.99 16.79 32.58
N ILE A 851 23.47 17.14 31.40
CA ILE A 851 22.11 17.62 31.21
C ILE A 851 21.20 16.40 31.11
N ILE A 852 20.21 16.33 31.98
CA ILE A 852 19.23 15.24 32.05
C ILE A 852 17.88 15.82 31.63
N PHE A 853 17.27 15.27 30.59
CA PHE A 853 15.90 15.60 30.21
C PHE A 853 14.92 14.61 30.83
N HIS A 854 13.89 15.09 31.51
CA HIS A 854 12.87 14.30 32.20
C HIS A 854 11.81 13.74 31.22
N ASP A 855 12.29 13.07 30.17
CA ASP A 855 11.50 12.56 29.05
C ASP A 855 11.37 11.02 29.04
N GLY A 856 11.92 10.35 30.06
CA GLY A 856 11.90 8.90 30.18
C GLY A 856 10.48 8.32 30.37
N PRO A 857 10.25 7.06 29.99
CA PRO A 857 8.95 6.39 30.11
C PRO A 857 8.46 6.27 31.56
N SER A 858 9.35 6.23 32.54
CA SER A 858 9.02 6.19 33.98
C SER A 858 8.57 7.54 34.55
N ARG A 859 8.80 8.65 33.84
CA ARG A 859 8.36 9.98 34.26
C ARG A 859 6.86 10.17 34.02
N PRO A 860 6.15 10.93 34.87
CA PRO A 860 4.77 11.33 34.62
C PRO A 860 4.61 12.02 33.26
N ASP A 861 3.45 11.88 32.61
CA ASP A 861 3.19 12.53 31.32
C ASP A 861 2.94 14.05 31.43
N SER A 862 2.60 14.56 32.63
CA SER A 862 2.33 15.97 32.88
C SER A 862 3.40 16.59 33.78
N CYS A 863 4.34 17.32 33.19
CA CYS A 863 5.27 18.22 33.91
C CYS A 863 4.89 19.70 33.76
N GLY A 864 3.67 20.00 33.30
CA GLY A 864 3.21 21.36 32.95
C GLY A 864 3.20 21.61 31.44
N GLU A 865 3.25 22.90 31.04
CA GLU A 865 3.49 23.36 29.65
C GLU A 865 4.65 22.59 28.98
N PRO A 866 4.72 22.44 27.65
CA PRO A 866 3.95 23.17 26.64
C PRO A 866 2.61 22.53 26.26
N MET A 867 1.61 23.39 26.05
CA MET A 867 0.34 22.99 25.45
C MET A 867 0.55 22.70 23.96
N LEU A 868 0.41 21.43 23.57
CA LEU A 868 0.54 21.03 22.18
C LEU A 868 -0.63 21.56 21.36
N GLN A 869 -0.32 22.30 20.29
CA GLN A 869 -1.31 22.63 19.27
C GLN A 869 -1.62 21.39 18.42
N HIS A 870 -2.90 21.20 18.13
CA HIS A 870 -3.37 20.05 17.37
C HIS A 870 -3.32 20.31 15.87
N PHE A 871 -3.20 19.27 15.05
CA PHE A 871 -3.02 19.41 13.61
C PHE A 871 -4.14 20.20 12.93
N TYR A 872 -5.35 20.20 13.48
CA TYR A 872 -6.50 20.90 12.89
C TYR A 872 -6.52 22.41 13.14
N LEU A 873 -5.53 22.98 13.86
CA LEU A 873 -5.44 24.44 14.14
C LEU A 873 -4.13 25.09 13.69
N THR A 874 -3.11 24.29 13.38
CA THR A 874 -1.76 24.79 13.11
C THR A 874 -1.19 24.25 11.80
N THR A 875 -0.23 24.98 11.26
CA THR A 875 0.65 24.58 10.14
C THR A 875 2.08 24.41 10.63
N SER A 876 2.93 23.81 9.79
CA SER A 876 4.36 23.63 10.09
C SER A 876 5.06 24.98 10.26
N GLU A 877 4.67 25.96 9.44
CA GLU A 877 5.12 27.34 9.50
C GLU A 877 4.75 28.02 10.81
N LYS A 878 3.47 27.97 11.23
CA LYS A 878 3.00 28.55 12.50
C LYS A 878 3.74 27.95 13.70
N GLN A 879 4.01 26.64 13.69
CA GLN A 879 4.81 26.00 14.73
C GLN A 879 6.25 26.48 14.76
N ALA A 880 6.88 26.68 13.60
CA ALA A 880 8.24 27.20 13.52
C ALA A 880 8.32 28.64 14.06
N THR A 881 7.35 29.50 13.70
CA THR A 881 7.24 30.86 14.22
C THR A 881 7.06 30.88 15.73
N LEU A 882 6.14 30.06 16.27
CA LEU A 882 5.92 29.94 17.71
C LEU A 882 7.20 29.53 18.45
N LEU A 883 7.94 28.55 17.96
CA LEU A 883 9.20 28.12 18.59
C LEU A 883 10.28 29.20 18.53
N LYS A 884 10.34 29.97 17.44
CA LYS A 884 11.25 31.11 17.30
C LYS A 884 10.92 32.23 18.30
N GLU A 885 9.64 32.58 18.42
CA GLU A 885 9.16 33.54 19.41
C GLU A 885 9.42 33.06 20.84
N THR A 886 9.18 31.78 21.11
CA THR A 886 9.45 31.16 22.41
C THR A 886 10.94 31.17 22.74
N TRP A 887 11.80 30.90 21.76
CA TRP A 887 13.25 31.01 21.93
C TRP A 887 13.68 32.44 22.26
N ASN A 888 13.15 33.44 21.55
CA ASN A 888 13.42 34.85 21.86
C ASN A 888 13.02 35.20 23.30
N LYS A 889 11.85 34.71 23.75
CA LYS A 889 11.43 34.86 25.15
C LYS A 889 12.39 34.19 26.13
N CYS A 890 12.88 32.98 25.82
CA CYS A 890 13.94 32.33 26.62
C CYS A 890 15.20 33.20 26.72
N ILE A 891 15.58 33.90 25.63
CA ILE A 891 16.73 34.81 25.63
C ILE A 891 16.48 36.05 26.50
N GLU A 892 15.28 36.64 26.44
CA GLU A 892 14.90 37.79 27.28
C GLU A 892 14.93 37.42 28.76
N GLU A 893 14.33 36.28 29.13
CA GLU A 893 14.29 35.80 30.51
C GLU A 893 15.71 35.44 31.01
N LEU A 894 16.55 34.85 30.16
CA LEU A 894 17.98 34.61 30.45
C LEU A 894 18.72 35.92 30.74
N GLN A 895 18.55 36.94 29.90
CA GLN A 895 19.20 38.25 30.08
C GLN A 895 18.74 38.95 31.36
N SER A 896 17.49 38.72 31.78
CA SER A 896 16.96 39.25 33.03
C SER A 896 17.37 38.44 34.28
N GLY A 897 18.11 37.33 34.11
CA GLY A 897 18.54 36.45 35.19
C GLY A 897 17.45 35.55 35.77
N LYS A 898 16.27 35.50 35.13
CA LYS A 898 15.10 34.72 35.59
C LYS A 898 15.10 33.27 35.08
N LEU A 899 15.85 32.99 34.03
CA LEU A 899 15.91 31.68 33.39
C LEU A 899 17.36 31.23 33.21
N GLN A 900 17.63 29.96 33.50
CA GLN A 900 18.83 29.28 33.03
C GLN A 900 18.47 28.37 31.86
N LEU A 901 19.42 28.15 30.96
CA LEU A 901 19.25 27.26 29.80
C LEU A 901 20.25 26.08 29.87
N PRO A 902 19.98 24.94 29.21
CA PRO A 902 20.92 23.81 29.16
C PRO A 902 22.07 24.06 28.15
N VAL A 903 22.67 25.24 28.14
CA VAL A 903 23.77 25.63 27.26
C VAL A 903 24.84 26.39 28.04
N LEU A 904 26.11 26.29 27.65
CA LEU A 904 27.19 27.04 28.31
C LEU A 904 27.19 28.52 27.94
N LYS A 905 26.89 28.81 26.66
CA LYS A 905 26.80 30.16 26.11
C LYS A 905 25.79 30.17 24.98
N VAL A 906 25.07 31.28 24.84
CA VAL A 906 24.15 31.52 23.73
C VAL A 906 24.80 32.47 22.73
N LYS A 907 24.88 32.04 21.47
CA LYS A 907 25.30 32.86 20.35
C LYS A 907 24.07 33.43 19.64
N LEU A 908 23.98 34.74 19.54
CA LEU A 908 22.91 35.45 18.83
C LEU A 908 23.41 35.89 17.45
N TYR A 909 22.56 35.65 16.45
CA TYR A 909 22.87 35.95 15.06
C TYR A 909 21.80 36.88 14.46
N GLU A 910 22.22 37.90 13.73
CA GLU A 910 21.36 38.74 12.89
C GLU A 910 21.88 38.66 11.44
N ASP A 911 21.00 38.39 10.49
CA ASP A 911 21.35 38.19 9.07
C ASP A 911 22.52 37.22 8.83
N GLY A 912 22.60 36.16 9.65
CA GLY A 912 23.65 35.15 9.60
C GLY A 912 25.00 35.59 10.18
N LYS A 913 25.12 36.80 10.71
CA LYS A 913 26.32 37.29 11.39
C LYS A 913 26.15 37.21 12.91
N LEU A 914 27.20 36.75 13.59
CA LEU A 914 27.23 36.72 15.05
C LEU A 914 27.24 38.17 15.58
N THR A 915 26.23 38.54 16.36
CA THR A 915 26.11 39.89 16.93
C THR A 915 26.46 39.93 18.41
N LYS A 916 26.07 38.90 19.17
CA LYS A 916 26.25 38.88 20.63
C LYS A 916 26.47 37.46 21.14
N VAL A 917 27.26 37.32 22.20
CA VAL A 917 27.41 36.07 22.96
C VAL A 917 26.98 36.33 24.39
N LEU A 918 25.99 35.59 24.88
CA LEU A 918 25.52 35.64 26.26
C LEU A 918 26.15 34.49 27.04
N LYS A 919 26.72 34.79 28.21
CA LYS A 919 27.10 33.75 29.18
C LYS A 919 25.84 33.31 29.92
N ASN A 920 25.72 32.01 30.14
CA ASN A 920 24.67 31.46 31.00
C ASN A 920 25.25 31.33 32.41
N GLU A 921 25.12 32.38 33.21
CA GLU A 921 25.69 32.45 34.56
C GLU A 921 24.91 31.52 35.51
N GLY A 922 25.58 30.55 36.15
CA GLY A 922 24.95 29.50 36.98
C GLY A 922 25.90 28.33 37.31
N PRO A 923 25.44 27.24 37.97
CA PRO A 923 26.28 26.10 38.34
C PRO A 923 26.99 25.40 37.15
N LEU A 924 26.51 25.63 35.92
CA LEU A 924 27.17 25.22 34.68
C LEU A 924 28.52 25.93 34.41
N SER A 925 28.79 27.07 35.06
CA SER A 925 30.02 27.86 34.90
C SER A 925 31.05 27.67 36.02
N ALA A 926 30.77 26.84 37.04
CA ALA A 926 31.59 26.74 38.25
C ALA A 926 32.94 26.01 38.08
N ASP A 927 33.20 25.41 36.92
CA ASP A 927 34.44 24.67 36.61
C ASP A 927 35.42 25.43 35.69
N GLU A 928 35.29 26.76 35.54
CA GLU A 928 36.37 27.57 34.97
C GLU A 928 37.54 27.66 35.96
N VAL A 929 38.39 26.62 35.99
CA VAL A 929 39.76 26.77 36.47
C VAL A 929 40.46 27.76 35.53
N SER A 930 40.79 28.92 36.12
CA SER A 930 41.65 29.98 35.61
C SER A 930 42.72 29.50 34.62
N VAL A 931 42.61 29.94 33.37
CA VAL A 931 43.76 30.16 32.51
C VAL A 931 43.78 31.64 32.19
N GLU A 932 44.60 32.37 32.94
CA GLU A 932 44.98 33.75 32.65
C GLU A 932 45.74 33.83 31.31
N GLY A 933 45.51 34.92 30.57
CA GLY A 933 46.44 35.39 29.54
C GLY A 933 45.87 35.51 28.13
N ASP A 934 44.90 36.40 27.93
CA ASP A 934 44.69 37.05 26.62
C ASP A 934 45.72 38.19 26.50
N GLU A 935 46.84 37.91 25.84
CA GLU A 935 47.59 38.95 25.12
C GLU A 935 47.86 38.46 23.70
N CYS A 936 47.45 39.30 22.74
CA CYS A 936 47.67 39.14 21.32
C CYS A 936 49.16 39.28 20.98
N PRO A 937 49.77 38.38 20.18
CA PRO A 937 50.99 38.73 19.46
C PRO A 937 50.83 38.56 17.95
N THR A 938 51.02 39.68 17.28
CA THR A 938 51.49 39.85 15.91
C THR A 938 52.66 38.92 15.54
N THR A 939 52.59 38.39 14.32
CA THR A 939 53.70 38.01 13.40
C THR A 939 55.08 37.68 14.00
N SER A 940 55.46 36.40 14.01
CA SER A 940 56.83 35.96 13.66
C SER A 940 56.92 34.44 13.42
N SER A 941 57.89 34.07 12.61
CA SER A 941 58.16 32.81 11.91
C SER A 941 58.54 31.58 12.75
N THR A 942 58.35 30.39 12.12
CA THR A 942 58.96 29.05 12.38
C THR A 942 58.54 28.33 13.68
N SER A 943 58.20 27.03 13.73
CA SER A 943 58.48 25.87 12.87
C SER A 943 57.36 24.81 13.00
N VAL A 944 57.17 24.04 11.93
CA VAL A 944 56.11 23.03 11.76
C VAL A 944 56.42 21.75 12.55
N LYS A 945 55.52 21.35 13.45
CA LYS A 945 55.29 19.94 13.80
C LYS A 945 53.81 19.62 13.62
N GLU A 946 53.58 18.59 12.82
CA GLU A 946 52.30 18.19 12.25
C GLU A 946 51.21 17.88 13.29
N LEU A 947 50.18 18.71 13.34
CA LEU A 947 48.84 18.35 13.80
C LEU A 947 47.91 18.38 12.59
N LYS A 948 47.63 17.18 12.03
CA LYS A 948 46.69 17.00 10.93
C LYS A 948 45.25 17.23 11.42
N ILE A 949 44.80 18.48 11.37
CA ILE A 949 43.39 18.84 11.35
C ILE A 949 42.95 18.82 9.87
N SER A 950 42.23 17.78 9.46
CA SER A 950 41.66 17.69 8.12
C SER A 950 40.40 18.57 8.01
N TYR A 951 40.58 19.79 7.51
CA TYR A 951 39.48 20.63 7.05
C TYR A 951 38.81 20.04 5.82
N TRP A 952 37.48 20.10 5.82
CA TRP A 952 36.59 19.69 4.75
C TRP A 952 36.87 20.49 3.48
N HIS A 953 36.96 19.79 2.35
CA HIS A 953 37.25 20.36 1.04
C HIS A 953 36.23 21.44 0.64
N ASP A 954 36.65 22.70 0.73
CA ASP A 954 36.01 23.84 0.08
C ASP A 954 36.68 24.12 -1.29
N PRO A 955 36.00 23.88 -2.42
CA PRO A 955 36.52 24.22 -3.75
C PRO A 955 36.70 25.73 -3.96
N LEU A 956 35.96 26.56 -3.22
CA LEU A 956 36.00 28.03 -3.27
C LEU A 956 37.29 28.55 -2.62
N LEU A 957 37.72 27.92 -1.52
CA LEU A 957 39.04 28.20 -0.91
C LEU A 957 40.19 27.82 -1.85
N LYS A 958 40.05 26.76 -2.65
CA LYS A 958 41.06 26.35 -3.64
C LYS A 958 41.16 27.29 -4.83
N ALA A 959 40.04 27.90 -5.25
CA ALA A 959 40.02 28.92 -6.29
C ALA A 959 40.55 30.28 -5.80
N MET A 960 40.24 30.66 -4.56
CA MET A 960 40.79 31.87 -3.92
C MET A 960 42.30 31.73 -3.64
N LEU A 961 42.76 30.55 -3.26
CA LEU A 961 44.20 30.28 -3.07
C LEU A 961 44.97 30.18 -4.40
N SER A 962 44.34 29.78 -5.51
CA SER A 962 45.01 29.77 -6.83
C SER A 962 45.08 31.15 -7.49
N THR A 963 44.19 32.09 -7.13
CA THR A 963 44.28 33.50 -7.56
C THR A 963 45.24 34.30 -6.69
N ALA A 964 45.42 33.93 -5.41
CA ALA A 964 46.44 34.52 -4.54
C ALA A 964 47.87 34.10 -4.93
N SER A 965 48.07 32.89 -5.49
CA SER A 965 49.41 32.43 -5.90
C SER A 965 49.92 33.02 -7.21
N THR A 966 49.10 33.77 -7.95
CA THR A 966 49.51 34.47 -9.19
C THR A 966 49.81 35.96 -8.97
N CYS A 967 49.58 36.50 -7.76
CA CYS A 967 49.90 37.89 -7.41
C CYS A 967 51.17 38.06 -6.55
N ILE A 968 51.89 36.98 -6.22
CA ILE A 968 53.14 37.02 -5.41
C ILE A 968 54.34 36.47 -6.22
N SER A 969 54.34 36.74 -7.53
CA SER A 969 55.53 36.58 -8.39
C SER A 969 55.79 37.86 -9.21
N GLY A 970 55.59 39.01 -8.56
CA GLY A 970 55.75 40.33 -9.17
C GLY A 970 55.58 41.48 -8.17
N CYS A 971 56.24 41.40 -7.02
CA CYS A 971 56.72 42.50 -6.16
C CYS A 971 57.55 41.90 -5.02
#